data_AF-A0A9D6ZUM2-F1
#
_entry.id   AF-A0A9D6ZUM2-F1
#
_cell.length_a   1.000
_cell.length_b   1.000
_cell.length_c   1.000
_cell.angle_alpha   90.00
_cell.angle_beta   90.00
_cell.angle_gamma   90.00
#
_symmetry.space_group_name_H-M   'P 1'
#
loop_
_entity.id
_entity.type
_entity.pdbx_description
1 polymer ?
#
loop_
_entity_poly.entity_id
_entity_poly.type
_entity_poly.pdbx_seq_one_letter_code
_entity_poly.pdbx_strand_id
1 'polypeptide(L)'
;MKLNKCWPYLLLTGITAIFFYKTIFFGLLPFPGDLLLSEYNPWRHASYDGYYPGAIPSKAQYFDVLRELYPWKHLAIEEMKQGRLPLWNPYNFSGNPLLANDQSAALYPLNILFFLLPFDIAWSTLVILQPLLGSFFFFLFATTIGITPRGAILGAIAFNYGSFANVWMEFNTVWHTILWLPLILWCIEKRKTFLLSVAVFMSATAGHPQDFLYVLGFSLIYMISRRRLLITGILGGLGLAAVQILPTIELFLKSARVPHDYQFIMSNMLIPPWQLIKMFVPDFFGNPATKTYFLQDTYVSGAISIGLVGVLLAITAIVSRSLPWHRKFFLWSAFGILLLTVRTPLTELFYRFPIPILSTGSPSRMLSLFAISLAVLTGIGWDTLSKNPKTFLRGAAIVACILIAGWITALLLSSPTSQRSMLLASAVFVAGFLAIIFIPKKLQAPVVTMVLVTELLFAFLKFNPFVPRSFVFPPHPLWNFLSSQKLTDRFWGYGTAQMPYNVSTYFHIQSPDGIDPLNLKLYNQFIQGSHNGTIARTFTRFTRSDAFIAPGYGEHDLAQNPSRLRILDALGVRFVIDRIENAATAITFPPDRFAPVWKDDGWTVFENTKVAPRYFLTHRAVLYRTPEEFERLFFSPDFNVSDTVLISIQDQLPLLQSDPTKQIKLLRYTPSQVTFETTTKQLQLLYLSDADDGNWRAEIDGISSPVLRANWSFRAVLVPAGTHTIDFLYLPKSFLWAVAISGITLVILLVAAGATTIRTIQQTRSQKFLQ
;
A
#
# COMPACT_ATOMS: atom_id res chain seq x y z
N MET A 1 34.69 -21.59 6.89
CA MET A 1 34.10 -20.36 7.50
C MET A 1 33.89 -20.67 8.99
N LYS A 2 34.55 -19.98 9.93
CA LYS A 2 34.50 -20.36 11.38
C LYS A 2 33.07 -20.15 11.94
N LEU A 3 32.46 -21.18 12.55
CA LEU A 3 31.10 -21.16 13.16
C LEU A 3 30.85 -19.90 14.03
N ASN A 4 31.88 -19.37 14.69
CA ASN A 4 31.81 -18.19 15.53
C ASN A 4 31.35 -16.90 14.83
N LYS A 5 31.30 -16.85 13.49
CA LYS A 5 30.78 -15.68 12.75
C LYS A 5 29.29 -15.78 12.38
N CYS A 6 28.69 -16.98 12.45
CA CYS A 6 27.32 -17.22 11.96
C CYS A 6 26.26 -17.19 13.05
N TRP A 7 26.63 -17.36 14.33
CA TRP A 7 25.68 -17.42 15.45
C TRP A 7 24.71 -16.23 15.57
N PRO A 8 25.07 -14.96 15.24
CA PRO A 8 24.12 -13.85 15.33
C PRO A 8 22.96 -14.01 14.35
N TYR A 9 23.25 -14.48 13.14
CA TYR A 9 22.24 -14.72 12.12
C TYR A 9 21.33 -15.89 12.52
N LEU A 10 21.91 -16.98 13.04
CA LEU A 10 21.11 -18.10 13.57
C LEU A 10 20.19 -17.66 14.70
N LEU A 11 20.67 -16.82 15.63
CA LEU A 11 19.86 -16.29 16.71
C LEU A 11 18.73 -15.38 16.18
N LEU A 12 19.02 -14.47 15.25
CA LEU A 12 18.01 -13.58 14.67
C LEU A 12 16.97 -14.36 13.84
N THR A 13 17.38 -15.43 13.14
CA THR A 13 16.46 -16.39 12.51
C THR A 13 15.59 -17.09 13.54
N GLY A 14 16.18 -17.58 14.64
CA GLY A 14 15.43 -18.19 15.74
C GLY A 14 14.42 -17.25 16.38
N ILE A 15 14.78 -15.98 16.57
CA ILE A 15 13.86 -14.95 17.07
C ILE A 15 12.73 -14.70 16.06
N THR A 16 13.03 -14.61 14.76
CA THR A 16 11.98 -14.52 13.74
C THR A 16 11.03 -15.71 13.83
N ALA A 17 11.56 -16.92 13.99
CA ALA A 17 10.75 -18.12 14.13
C ALA A 17 9.86 -18.11 15.38
N ILE A 18 10.33 -17.50 16.49
CA ILE A 18 9.51 -17.29 17.69
C ILE A 18 8.35 -16.33 17.42
N PHE A 19 8.56 -15.24 16.69
CA PHE A 19 7.47 -14.30 16.37
C PHE A 19 6.42 -14.93 15.46
N PHE A 20 6.85 -15.75 14.50
CA PHE A 20 5.97 -16.41 13.53
C PHE A 20 5.71 -17.88 13.87
N TYR A 21 5.79 -18.27 15.15
CA TYR A 21 5.61 -19.66 15.56
C TYR A 21 4.24 -20.23 15.14
N LYS A 22 3.20 -19.38 15.13
CA LYS A 22 1.85 -19.72 14.65
C LYS A 22 1.84 -20.15 13.18
N THR A 23 2.64 -19.50 12.35
CA THR A 23 2.76 -19.86 10.94
C THR A 23 3.63 -21.09 10.75
N ILE A 24 4.77 -21.14 11.43
CA ILE A 24 5.77 -22.19 11.22
C ILE A 24 5.29 -23.54 11.77
N PHE A 25 4.67 -23.57 12.95
CA PHE A 25 4.31 -24.82 13.63
C PHE A 25 2.83 -25.19 13.49
N PHE A 26 1.94 -24.21 13.25
CA PHE A 26 0.49 -24.44 13.18
C PHE A 26 -0.11 -24.14 11.80
N GLY A 27 0.68 -23.66 10.83
CA GLY A 27 0.19 -23.36 9.48
C GLY A 27 -0.76 -22.17 9.37
N LEU A 28 -0.85 -21.32 10.40
CA LEU A 28 -1.69 -20.11 10.38
C LEU A 28 -1.01 -18.97 9.61
N LEU A 29 -1.76 -18.26 8.80
CA LEU A 29 -1.23 -17.19 7.95
C LEU A 29 -1.29 -15.83 8.68
N PRO A 30 -0.21 -15.02 8.66
CA PRO A 30 -0.22 -13.64 9.12
C PRO A 30 -0.96 -12.77 8.09
N PHE A 31 -2.29 -12.85 8.13
CA PHE A 31 -3.20 -12.25 7.16
C PHE A 31 -4.50 -11.85 7.88
N PRO A 32 -5.11 -10.69 7.55
CA PRO A 32 -6.31 -10.20 8.23
C PRO A 32 -7.59 -10.85 7.68
N GLY A 33 -7.60 -12.18 7.55
CA GLY A 33 -8.78 -12.92 7.08
C GLY A 33 -9.93 -12.93 8.09
N ASP A 34 -9.63 -12.81 9.38
CA ASP A 34 -10.61 -12.63 10.44
C ASP A 34 -11.42 -11.34 10.25
N LEU A 35 -10.77 -10.26 9.84
CA LEU A 35 -11.42 -9.00 9.48
C LEU A 35 -12.29 -9.12 8.22
N LEU A 36 -11.81 -9.84 7.20
CA LEU A 36 -12.57 -10.10 5.97
C LEU A 36 -13.91 -10.74 6.30
N LEU A 37 -13.89 -11.78 7.13
CA LEU A 37 -15.08 -12.57 7.43
C LEU A 37 -15.98 -11.93 8.48
N SER A 38 -15.50 -10.99 9.30
CA SER A 38 -16.35 -10.35 10.32
C SER A 38 -16.99 -9.05 9.84
N GLU A 39 -16.33 -8.26 8.99
CA GLU A 39 -16.78 -6.90 8.66
C GLU A 39 -17.25 -6.75 7.20
N TYR A 40 -16.82 -7.61 6.28
CA TYR A 40 -16.99 -7.39 4.85
C TYR A 40 -18.00 -8.31 4.17
N ASN A 41 -18.78 -7.72 3.25
CA ASN A 41 -19.70 -8.46 2.41
C ASN A 41 -18.97 -9.29 1.33
N PRO A 42 -19.53 -10.43 0.92
CA PRO A 42 -20.71 -11.07 1.50
C PRO A 42 -20.39 -11.92 2.74
N TRP A 43 -19.11 -12.10 3.08
CA TRP A 43 -18.65 -13.06 4.07
C TRP A 43 -19.17 -12.84 5.49
N ARG A 44 -19.36 -11.60 5.93
CA ARG A 44 -19.92 -11.29 7.26
C ARG A 44 -21.31 -11.88 7.51
N HIS A 45 -22.02 -12.29 6.46
CA HIS A 45 -23.35 -12.90 6.56
C HIS A 45 -23.32 -14.43 6.58
N ALA A 46 -22.15 -15.06 6.47
CA ALA A 46 -22.00 -16.51 6.47
C ALA A 46 -21.23 -17.01 7.70
N SER A 47 -21.42 -18.29 8.04
CA SER A 47 -20.71 -18.97 9.12
C SER A 47 -19.40 -19.59 8.65
N TYR A 48 -18.33 -19.41 9.43
CA TYR A 48 -17.02 -20.03 9.20
C TYR A 48 -16.46 -20.58 10.50
N ASP A 49 -15.81 -21.75 10.44
CA ASP A 49 -15.15 -22.42 11.58
C ASP A 49 -15.99 -22.47 12.87
N GLY A 50 -17.31 -22.67 12.72
CA GLY A 50 -18.24 -22.77 13.85
C GLY A 50 -18.69 -21.44 14.46
N TYR A 51 -18.26 -20.30 13.91
CA TYR A 51 -18.74 -18.98 14.32
C TYR A 51 -20.08 -18.64 13.64
N TYR A 52 -20.96 -17.98 14.40
CA TYR A 52 -22.16 -17.35 13.84
C TYR A 52 -21.76 -16.21 12.86
N PRO A 53 -22.62 -15.87 11.89
CA PRO A 53 -22.38 -14.76 10.97
C PRO A 53 -21.97 -13.47 11.69
N GLY A 54 -20.88 -12.85 11.24
CA GLY A 54 -20.34 -11.60 11.78
C GLY A 54 -19.73 -11.70 13.19
N ALA A 55 -19.74 -12.89 13.81
CA ALA A 55 -19.29 -13.08 15.18
C ALA A 55 -17.83 -13.54 15.32
N ILE A 56 -17.10 -13.66 14.19
CA ILE A 56 -15.68 -14.04 14.19
C ILE A 56 -14.88 -12.97 14.93
N PRO A 57 -14.15 -13.32 16.00
CA PRO A 57 -13.29 -12.36 16.70
C PRO A 57 -12.22 -11.86 15.76
N SER A 58 -12.31 -10.59 15.36
CA SER A 58 -11.34 -9.98 14.45
C SER A 58 -10.49 -8.93 15.14
N LYS A 59 -9.26 -8.83 14.64
CA LYS A 59 -8.43 -7.65 14.84
C LYS A 59 -8.80 -6.64 13.76
N ALA A 60 -9.46 -5.55 14.14
CA ALA A 60 -9.96 -4.53 13.21
C ALA A 60 -8.82 -3.65 12.63
N GLN A 61 -7.84 -4.25 11.95
CA GLN A 61 -6.64 -3.62 11.38
C GLN A 61 -6.38 -4.14 9.95
N TYR A 62 -5.54 -3.45 9.17
CA TYR A 62 -5.11 -3.89 7.84
C TYR A 62 -6.19 -3.93 6.74
N PHE A 63 -7.18 -3.03 6.79
CA PHE A 63 -8.24 -2.94 5.77
C PHE A 63 -7.68 -2.82 4.33
N ASP A 64 -6.61 -2.05 4.13
CA ASP A 64 -5.97 -1.83 2.83
C ASP A 64 -5.31 -3.11 2.29
N VAL A 65 -4.90 -4.04 3.16
CA VAL A 65 -4.37 -5.34 2.71
C VAL A 65 -5.45 -6.10 1.94
N LEU A 66 -6.68 -6.12 2.45
CA LEU A 66 -7.82 -6.81 1.84
C LEU A 66 -8.36 -6.07 0.62
N ARG A 67 -8.40 -4.73 0.68
CA ARG A 67 -9.08 -3.88 -0.31
C ARG A 67 -8.19 -3.32 -1.39
N GLU A 68 -6.87 -3.38 -1.25
CA GLU A 68 -5.93 -2.75 -2.18
C GLU A 68 -4.77 -3.68 -2.50
N LEU A 69 -3.91 -3.93 -1.51
CA LEU A 69 -2.59 -4.49 -1.75
C LEU A 69 -2.61 -5.95 -2.20
N TYR A 70 -3.43 -6.78 -1.55
CA TYR A 70 -3.52 -8.20 -1.89
C TYR A 70 -4.17 -8.43 -3.26
N PRO A 71 -5.35 -7.84 -3.59
CA PRO A 71 -5.94 -7.99 -4.92
C PRO A 71 -5.06 -7.45 -6.06
N TRP A 72 -4.41 -6.29 -5.89
CA TRP A 72 -3.51 -5.74 -6.92
C TRP A 72 -2.29 -6.61 -7.14
N LYS A 73 -1.68 -7.12 -6.05
CA LYS A 73 -0.56 -8.07 -6.15
C LYS A 73 -0.99 -9.35 -6.86
N HIS A 74 -2.18 -9.86 -6.54
CA HIS A 74 -2.73 -11.08 -7.14
C HIS A 74 -2.81 -10.95 -8.65
N LEU A 75 -3.53 -9.93 -9.13
CA LEU A 75 -3.67 -9.68 -10.56
C LEU A 75 -2.31 -9.44 -11.24
N ALA A 76 -1.41 -8.68 -10.62
CA ALA A 76 -0.11 -8.39 -11.21
C ALA A 76 0.72 -9.67 -11.42
N ILE A 77 0.73 -10.57 -10.43
CA ILE A 77 1.43 -11.86 -10.54
C ILE A 77 0.76 -12.78 -11.55
N GLU A 78 -0.57 -12.82 -11.60
CA GLU A 78 -1.30 -13.64 -12.57
C GLU A 78 -1.02 -13.23 -14.01
N GLU A 79 -1.05 -11.92 -14.31
CA GLU A 79 -0.69 -11.43 -15.64
C GLU A 79 0.74 -11.84 -16.02
N MET A 80 1.69 -11.68 -15.10
CA MET A 80 3.09 -12.09 -15.33
C MET A 80 3.23 -13.60 -15.55
N LYS A 81 2.52 -14.43 -14.77
CA LYS A 81 2.52 -15.90 -14.95
C LYS A 81 1.95 -16.32 -16.31
N GLN A 82 1.05 -15.51 -16.87
CA GLN A 82 0.48 -15.72 -18.20
C GLN A 82 1.32 -15.07 -19.32
N GLY A 83 2.54 -14.59 -19.02
CA GLY A 83 3.45 -14.00 -19.99
C GLY A 83 3.05 -12.58 -20.44
N ARG A 84 2.16 -11.91 -19.70
CA ARG A 84 1.70 -10.54 -19.99
C ARG A 84 2.29 -9.54 -19.01
N LEU A 85 2.38 -8.29 -19.43
CA LEU A 85 2.77 -7.19 -18.56
C LEU A 85 1.54 -6.73 -17.75
N PRO A 86 1.65 -6.56 -16.41
CA PRO A 86 0.52 -6.19 -15.56
C PRO A 86 0.22 -4.67 -15.62
N LEU A 87 -0.01 -4.13 -16.81
CA LEU A 87 -0.08 -2.68 -17.03
C LEU A 87 -1.41 -2.06 -16.61
N TRP A 88 -2.51 -2.82 -16.67
CA TRP A 88 -3.87 -2.32 -16.48
C TRP A 88 -4.70 -3.26 -15.61
N ASN A 89 -5.60 -2.71 -14.79
CA ASN A 89 -6.60 -3.44 -14.02
C ASN A 89 -8.00 -3.10 -14.58
N PRO A 90 -8.69 -4.03 -15.27
CA PRO A 90 -10.01 -3.79 -15.85
C PRO A 90 -11.18 -4.00 -14.86
N TYR A 91 -10.91 -4.45 -13.64
CA TYR A 91 -11.94 -4.95 -12.73
C TYR A 91 -12.50 -3.90 -11.75
N ASN A 92 -11.87 -2.72 -11.69
CA ASN A 92 -12.32 -1.58 -10.90
C ASN A 92 -12.23 -0.30 -11.75
N PHE A 93 -13.03 0.71 -11.42
CA PHE A 93 -13.01 2.02 -12.07
C PHE A 93 -13.28 2.02 -13.58
N SER A 94 -13.90 0.97 -14.11
CA SER A 94 -13.95 0.75 -15.57
C SER A 94 -12.56 0.67 -16.22
N GLY A 95 -11.53 0.34 -15.45
CA GLY A 95 -10.15 0.34 -15.86
C GLY A 95 -9.28 1.36 -15.13
N ASN A 96 -8.15 0.94 -14.59
CA ASN A 96 -7.14 1.83 -13.99
C ASN A 96 -5.72 1.26 -14.22
N PRO A 97 -4.68 2.10 -14.36
CA PRO A 97 -3.30 1.62 -14.48
C PRO A 97 -2.84 0.81 -13.27
N LEU A 98 -2.33 -0.40 -13.48
CA LEU A 98 -1.92 -1.33 -12.42
C LEU A 98 -0.42 -1.22 -12.09
N LEU A 99 0.47 -1.42 -13.07
CA LEU A 99 1.93 -1.32 -12.84
C LEU A 99 2.34 0.10 -12.42
N ALA A 100 1.70 1.12 -13.00
CA ALA A 100 1.97 2.51 -12.65
C ALA A 100 1.49 2.87 -11.23
N ASN A 101 0.51 2.13 -10.69
CA ASN A 101 0.25 2.16 -9.26
C ASN A 101 1.42 1.47 -8.54
N ASP A 102 2.24 2.28 -7.88
CA ASP A 102 3.44 1.82 -7.18
C ASP A 102 3.13 0.78 -6.10
N GLN A 103 1.98 0.89 -5.43
CA GLN A 103 1.58 0.01 -4.32
C GLN A 103 1.21 -1.40 -4.77
N SER A 104 0.94 -1.63 -6.07
CA SER A 104 0.91 -2.99 -6.63
C SER A 104 2.25 -3.72 -6.45
N ALA A 105 3.34 -2.95 -6.33
CA ALA A 105 4.72 -3.40 -6.19
C ALA A 105 5.06 -4.49 -7.22
N ALA A 106 4.52 -4.39 -8.44
CA ALA A 106 4.57 -5.44 -9.45
C ALA A 106 6.01 -5.87 -9.76
N LEU A 107 6.93 -4.90 -9.81
CA LEU A 107 8.34 -5.10 -10.16
C LEU A 107 9.26 -5.34 -8.96
N TYR A 108 8.71 -5.54 -7.75
CA TYR A 108 9.52 -5.82 -6.57
C TYR A 108 10.24 -7.18 -6.70
N PRO A 109 11.58 -7.26 -6.62
CA PRO A 109 12.29 -8.52 -6.95
C PRO A 109 12.02 -9.70 -6.02
N LEU A 110 11.62 -9.48 -4.75
CA LEU A 110 11.24 -10.58 -3.87
C LEU A 110 9.89 -11.23 -4.28
N ASN A 111 9.16 -10.64 -5.22
CA ASN A 111 7.98 -11.26 -5.81
C ASN A 111 8.30 -12.59 -6.54
N ILE A 112 9.58 -12.92 -6.79
CA ILE A 112 9.97 -14.25 -7.30
C ILE A 112 9.35 -15.40 -6.50
N LEU A 113 9.08 -15.19 -5.20
CA LEU A 113 8.41 -16.17 -4.34
C LEU A 113 7.02 -16.56 -4.85
N PHE A 114 6.27 -15.65 -5.46
CA PHE A 114 4.94 -15.94 -5.99
C PHE A 114 4.96 -16.85 -7.23
N PHE A 115 6.12 -16.99 -7.88
CA PHE A 115 6.32 -17.93 -8.99
C PHE A 115 6.75 -19.32 -8.50
N LEU A 116 7.23 -19.42 -7.25
CA LEU A 116 7.76 -20.66 -6.66
C LEU A 116 6.79 -21.30 -5.65
N LEU A 117 5.91 -20.53 -5.04
CA LEU A 117 5.03 -20.94 -3.94
C LEU A 117 3.55 -20.61 -4.26
N PRO A 118 2.59 -21.27 -3.61
CA PRO A 118 1.20 -20.82 -3.58
C PRO A 118 1.10 -19.37 -3.12
N PHE A 119 0.14 -18.60 -3.66
CA PHE A 119 0.11 -17.14 -3.50
C PHE A 119 0.04 -16.69 -2.04
N ASP A 120 -0.80 -17.32 -1.24
CA ASP A 120 -0.98 -17.06 0.19
C ASP A 120 0.26 -17.40 1.03
N ILE A 121 0.98 -18.46 0.65
CA ILE A 121 2.25 -18.85 1.28
C ILE A 121 3.36 -17.88 0.88
N ALA A 122 3.43 -17.47 -0.39
CA ALA A 122 4.38 -16.46 -0.86
C ALA A 122 4.16 -15.11 -0.15
N TRP A 123 2.90 -14.68 -0.03
CA TRP A 123 2.52 -13.47 0.72
C TRP A 123 3.01 -13.54 2.17
N SER A 124 2.69 -14.64 2.86
CA SER A 124 3.10 -14.86 4.25
C SER A 124 4.62 -14.94 4.41
N THR A 125 5.31 -15.53 3.43
CA THR A 125 6.78 -15.60 3.40
C THR A 125 7.38 -14.20 3.27
N LEU A 126 6.81 -13.32 2.45
CA LEU A 126 7.22 -11.91 2.39
C LEU A 126 7.04 -11.22 3.74
N VAL A 127 5.89 -11.43 4.41
CA VAL A 127 5.65 -10.89 5.76
C VAL A 127 6.79 -11.28 6.72
N ILE A 128 7.17 -12.56 6.74
CA ILE A 128 8.25 -13.11 7.59
C ILE A 128 9.63 -12.58 7.19
N LEU A 129 9.91 -12.43 5.90
CA LEU A 129 11.21 -12.00 5.39
C LEU A 129 11.54 -10.56 5.79
N GLN A 130 10.55 -9.70 5.99
CA GLN A 130 10.80 -8.29 6.31
C GLN A 130 11.64 -8.10 7.58
N PRO A 131 11.21 -8.57 8.77
CA PRO A 131 12.00 -8.43 9.98
C PRO A 131 13.28 -9.27 9.96
N LEU A 132 13.31 -10.40 9.24
CA LEU A 132 14.51 -11.23 9.12
C LEU A 132 15.63 -10.53 8.35
N LEU A 133 15.34 -10.08 7.12
CA LEU A 133 16.30 -9.37 6.27
C LEU A 133 16.70 -8.04 6.90
N GLY A 134 15.73 -7.27 7.40
CA GLY A 134 15.99 -6.02 8.10
C GLY A 134 16.89 -6.22 9.33
N SER A 135 16.73 -7.32 10.07
CA SER A 135 17.61 -7.64 11.21
C SER A 135 19.03 -7.99 10.77
N PHE A 136 19.18 -8.75 9.69
CA PHE A 136 20.49 -9.10 9.12
C PHE A 136 21.23 -7.86 8.63
N PHE A 137 20.54 -6.98 7.90
CA PHE A 137 21.12 -5.74 7.38
C PHE A 137 21.46 -4.77 8.51
N PHE A 138 20.60 -4.65 9.52
CA PHE A 138 20.89 -3.85 10.71
C PHE A 138 22.14 -4.36 11.43
N PHE A 139 22.24 -5.67 11.67
CA PHE A 139 23.40 -6.26 12.32
C PHE A 139 24.70 -6.00 11.55
N LEU A 140 24.68 -6.15 10.22
CA LEU A 140 25.82 -5.83 9.35
C LEU A 140 26.23 -4.35 9.47
N PHE A 141 25.26 -3.44 9.42
CA PHE A 141 25.49 -2.00 9.54
C PHE A 141 26.05 -1.62 10.91
N ALA A 142 25.36 -2.02 11.99
CA ALA A 142 25.70 -1.67 13.37
C ALA A 142 27.12 -2.12 13.75
N THR A 143 27.48 -3.37 13.40
CA THR A 143 28.83 -3.88 13.65
C THR A 143 29.90 -3.18 12.81
N THR A 144 29.57 -2.69 11.62
CA THR A 144 30.49 -1.93 10.76
C THR A 144 30.83 -0.56 11.33
N ILE A 145 29.89 0.09 12.02
CA ILE A 145 30.12 1.38 12.68
C ILE A 145 30.72 1.27 14.09
N GLY A 146 31.02 0.04 14.54
CA GLY A 146 31.76 -0.23 15.78
C GLY A 146 30.93 -0.68 16.98
N ILE A 147 29.64 -1.00 16.80
CA ILE A 147 28.79 -1.54 17.87
C ILE A 147 29.14 -3.03 18.09
N THR A 148 29.19 -3.48 19.34
CA THR A 148 29.48 -4.90 19.63
C THR A 148 28.38 -5.83 19.08
N PRO A 149 28.69 -7.11 18.77
CA PRO A 149 27.67 -8.05 18.27
C PRO A 149 26.43 -8.15 19.16
N ARG A 150 26.60 -8.09 20.48
CA ARG A 150 25.48 -8.14 21.44
C ARG A 150 24.60 -6.89 21.36
N GLY A 151 25.20 -5.71 21.31
CA GLY A 151 24.47 -4.45 21.12
C GLY A 151 23.78 -4.40 19.76
N ALA A 152 24.43 -4.90 18.71
CA ALA A 152 23.87 -4.95 17.36
C ALA A 152 22.64 -5.88 17.27
N ILE A 153 22.62 -7.00 17.99
CA ILE A 153 21.44 -7.89 18.07
C ILE A 153 20.28 -7.19 18.77
N LEU A 154 20.52 -6.54 19.91
CA LEU A 154 19.48 -5.80 20.63
C LEU A 154 18.89 -4.68 19.77
N GLY A 155 19.74 -3.92 19.06
CA GLY A 155 19.30 -2.91 18.10
C GLY A 155 18.52 -3.51 16.92
N ALA A 156 18.96 -4.64 16.36
CA ALA A 156 18.27 -5.30 15.25
C ALA A 156 16.85 -5.73 15.66
N ILE A 157 16.69 -6.28 16.87
CA ILE A 157 15.40 -6.67 17.43
C ILE A 157 14.52 -5.44 17.66
N ALA A 158 15.06 -4.41 18.31
CA ALA A 158 14.34 -3.17 18.62
C ALA A 158 13.83 -2.45 17.35
N PHE A 159 14.62 -2.47 16.26
CA PHE A 159 14.23 -1.88 14.98
C PHE A 159 13.15 -2.69 14.27
N ASN A 160 13.31 -4.01 14.14
CA ASN A 160 12.48 -4.84 13.26
C ASN A 160 11.23 -5.41 13.92
N TYR A 161 11.14 -5.38 15.25
CA TYR A 161 9.97 -5.82 16.01
C TYR A 161 9.37 -4.71 16.88
N GLY A 162 9.89 -3.48 16.78
CA GLY A 162 9.32 -2.29 17.41
C GLY A 162 7.93 -1.96 16.87
N SER A 163 7.21 -1.07 17.55
CA SER A 163 5.80 -0.77 17.26
C SER A 163 5.57 -0.33 15.81
N PHE A 164 6.45 0.50 15.22
CA PHE A 164 6.28 0.92 13.83
C PHE A 164 6.38 -0.27 12.86
N ALA A 165 7.41 -1.11 13.00
CA ALA A 165 7.57 -2.31 12.17
C ALA A 165 6.34 -3.23 12.29
N ASN A 166 5.89 -3.43 13.53
CA ASN A 166 4.77 -4.27 13.90
C ASN A 166 3.47 -3.86 13.18
N VAL A 167 3.09 -2.59 13.26
CA VAL A 167 1.81 -2.12 12.72
C VAL A 167 1.77 -2.02 11.19
N TRP A 168 2.92 -2.11 10.51
CA TRP A 168 3.03 -2.03 9.04
C TRP A 168 3.42 -3.36 8.38
N MET A 169 3.59 -4.43 9.14
CA MET A 169 4.21 -5.67 8.64
C MET A 169 3.35 -6.39 7.59
N GLU A 170 2.04 -6.52 7.81
CA GLU A 170 1.16 -7.27 6.88
C GLU A 170 0.85 -6.53 5.57
N PHE A 171 1.21 -5.25 5.44
CA PHE A 171 1.03 -4.49 4.21
C PHE A 171 1.95 -4.96 3.08
N ASN A 172 3.07 -5.62 3.38
CA ASN A 172 4.07 -6.07 2.39
C ASN A 172 4.61 -4.97 1.44
N THR A 173 4.48 -3.70 1.81
CA THR A 173 4.97 -2.55 1.03
C THR A 173 5.86 -1.64 1.89
N VAL A 174 5.26 -0.92 2.82
CA VAL A 174 5.91 0.08 3.70
C VAL A 174 7.19 -0.47 4.36
N TRP A 175 7.10 -1.61 5.05
CA TRP A 175 8.26 -2.15 5.76
C TRP A 175 9.27 -2.83 4.80
N HIS A 176 8.81 -3.36 3.67
CA HIS A 176 9.68 -3.80 2.56
C HIS A 176 10.47 -2.64 1.91
N THR A 177 9.94 -1.41 1.91
CA THR A 177 10.69 -0.22 1.49
C THR A 177 11.77 0.16 2.52
N ILE A 178 11.41 0.14 3.80
CA ILE A 178 12.26 0.62 4.91
C ILE A 178 13.39 -0.36 5.26
N LEU A 179 13.15 -1.67 5.17
CA LEU A 179 14.13 -2.69 5.61
C LEU A 179 15.47 -2.62 4.87
N TRP A 180 15.52 -1.99 3.70
CA TRP A 180 16.75 -1.82 2.90
C TRP A 180 17.64 -0.69 3.42
N LEU A 181 17.11 0.22 4.25
CA LEU A 181 17.86 1.36 4.77
C LEU A 181 19.16 0.92 5.48
N PRO A 182 19.16 -0.03 6.44
CA PRO A 182 20.42 -0.49 7.01
C PRO A 182 21.43 -1.05 6.00
N LEU A 183 20.96 -1.73 4.95
CA LEU A 183 21.84 -2.23 3.88
C LEU A 183 22.43 -1.09 3.06
N ILE A 184 21.64 -0.06 2.75
CA ILE A 184 22.08 1.17 2.09
C ILE A 184 23.17 1.86 2.92
N LEU A 185 22.93 2.06 4.22
CA LEU A 185 23.90 2.67 5.14
C LEU A 185 25.17 1.83 5.25
N TRP A 186 25.05 0.49 5.28
CA TRP A 186 26.19 -0.42 5.25
C TRP A 186 26.99 -0.31 3.95
N CYS A 187 26.34 -0.21 2.80
CA CYS A 187 27.01 -0.02 1.51
C CYS A 187 27.75 1.32 1.46
N ILE A 188 27.20 2.38 2.04
CA ILE A 188 27.88 3.67 2.22
C ILE A 188 29.12 3.49 3.10
N GLU A 189 29.00 2.72 4.19
CA GLU A 189 30.14 2.48 5.07
C GLU A 189 31.28 1.69 4.39
N LYS A 190 30.91 0.70 3.57
CA LYS A 190 31.85 -0.20 2.89
C LYS A 190 32.24 0.26 1.47
N ARG A 191 31.72 1.41 1.02
CA ARG A 191 31.90 1.94 -0.35
C ARG A 191 31.53 0.93 -1.45
N LYS A 192 30.40 0.24 -1.28
CA LYS A 192 29.91 -0.80 -2.22
C LYS A 192 28.89 -0.21 -3.18
N THR A 193 29.36 0.47 -4.23
CA THR A 193 28.50 1.19 -5.19
C THR A 193 27.47 0.30 -5.88
N PHE A 194 27.86 -0.87 -6.39
CA PHE A 194 26.93 -1.77 -7.08
C PHE A 194 25.82 -2.28 -6.16
N LEU A 195 26.18 -2.76 -4.96
CA LEU A 195 25.20 -3.24 -3.99
C LEU A 195 24.32 -2.10 -3.44
N LEU A 196 24.85 -0.87 -3.37
CA LEU A 196 24.05 0.32 -3.09
C LEU A 196 22.98 0.54 -4.16
N SER A 197 23.31 0.43 -5.44
CA SER A 197 22.33 0.52 -6.53
C SER A 197 21.25 -0.54 -6.41
N VAL A 198 21.63 -1.79 -6.12
CA VAL A 198 20.66 -2.87 -5.88
C VAL A 198 19.77 -2.56 -4.67
N ALA A 199 20.33 -2.16 -3.53
CA ALA A 199 19.54 -1.88 -2.33
C ALA A 199 18.56 -0.70 -2.52
N VAL A 200 18.97 0.34 -3.25
CA VAL A 200 18.09 1.46 -3.63
C VAL A 200 16.99 1.00 -4.57
N PHE A 201 17.31 0.18 -5.58
CA PHE A 201 16.33 -0.41 -6.49
C PHE A 201 15.29 -1.27 -5.75
N MET A 202 15.75 -2.12 -4.81
CA MET A 202 14.87 -2.94 -3.99
C MET A 202 13.93 -2.09 -3.11
N SER A 203 14.43 -0.98 -2.56
CA SER A 203 13.62 -0.06 -1.76
C SER A 203 12.60 0.70 -2.61
N ALA A 204 13.02 1.18 -3.78
CA ALA A 204 12.19 1.97 -4.70
C ALA A 204 11.03 1.17 -5.30
N THR A 205 11.22 -0.12 -5.54
CA THR A 205 10.21 -1.00 -6.18
C THR A 205 9.32 -1.74 -5.17
N ALA A 206 9.53 -1.53 -3.86
CA ALA A 206 8.76 -2.19 -2.81
C ALA A 206 7.33 -1.63 -2.60
N GLY A 207 6.96 -0.55 -3.32
CA GLY A 207 5.58 -0.09 -3.41
C GLY A 207 5.13 0.91 -2.36
N HIS A 208 6.05 1.73 -1.83
CA HIS A 208 5.66 2.86 -1.00
C HIS A 208 6.53 4.11 -1.27
N PRO A 209 6.10 5.02 -2.17
CA PRO A 209 6.93 6.14 -2.64
C PRO A 209 7.34 7.09 -1.52
N GLN A 210 6.43 7.37 -0.57
CA GLN A 210 6.69 8.31 0.50
C GLN A 210 7.82 7.83 1.43
N ASP A 211 7.79 6.56 1.83
CA ASP A 211 8.84 5.98 2.67
C ASP A 211 10.15 5.82 1.90
N PHE A 212 10.10 5.54 0.60
CA PHE A 212 11.30 5.49 -0.23
C PHE A 212 12.02 6.84 -0.27
N LEU A 213 11.28 7.95 -0.39
CA LEU A 213 11.85 9.30 -0.35
C LEU A 213 12.49 9.60 1.02
N TYR A 214 11.90 9.13 2.13
CA TYR A 214 12.52 9.25 3.46
C TYR A 214 13.79 8.42 3.61
N VAL A 215 13.78 7.16 3.12
CA VAL A 215 14.96 6.30 3.08
C VAL A 215 16.08 6.96 2.27
N LEU A 216 15.76 7.50 1.09
CA LEU A 216 16.70 8.19 0.21
C LEU A 216 17.25 9.46 0.88
N GLY A 217 16.38 10.32 1.41
CA GLY A 217 16.77 11.56 2.09
C GLY A 217 17.68 11.30 3.29
N PHE A 218 17.31 10.35 4.16
CA PHE A 218 18.15 9.96 5.30
C PHE A 218 19.52 9.41 4.85
N SER A 219 19.52 8.60 3.79
CA SER A 219 20.76 8.03 3.23
C SER A 219 21.68 9.11 2.66
N LEU A 220 21.15 10.13 1.98
CA LEU A 220 21.91 11.27 1.48
C LEU A 220 22.51 12.10 2.62
N ILE A 221 21.72 12.42 3.66
CA ILE A 221 22.19 13.15 4.84
C ILE A 221 23.30 12.36 5.55
N TYR A 222 23.13 11.04 5.70
CA TYR A 222 24.16 10.16 6.25
C TYR A 222 25.43 10.16 5.40
N MET A 223 25.29 10.03 4.09
CA MET A 223 26.40 10.00 3.12
C MET A 223 27.25 11.28 3.16
N ILE A 224 26.59 12.45 3.24
CA ILE A 224 27.23 13.77 3.37
C ILE A 224 27.94 13.86 4.71
N SER A 225 27.27 13.49 5.81
CA SER A 225 27.84 13.49 7.16
C SER A 225 29.09 12.61 7.27
N ARG A 226 29.16 11.54 6.48
CA ARG A 226 30.31 10.63 6.41
C ARG A 226 31.39 11.06 5.42
N ARG A 227 31.14 12.08 4.59
CA ARG A 227 31.99 12.47 3.45
C ARG A 227 32.30 11.29 2.53
N ARG A 228 31.28 10.46 2.24
CA ARG A 228 31.40 9.23 1.41
C ARG A 228 30.44 9.26 0.23
N LEU A 229 30.64 10.22 -0.68
CA LEU A 229 29.75 10.48 -1.82
C LEU A 229 29.76 9.32 -2.83
N LEU A 230 28.79 8.41 -2.71
CA LEU A 230 28.53 7.30 -3.64
C LEU A 230 27.32 7.60 -4.52
N ILE A 231 27.30 8.81 -5.08
CA ILE A 231 26.16 9.33 -5.86
C ILE A 231 25.84 8.40 -7.04
N THR A 232 26.86 7.82 -7.68
CA THR A 232 26.68 6.85 -8.76
C THR A 232 25.91 5.60 -8.33
N GLY A 233 26.05 5.18 -7.07
CA GLY A 233 25.27 4.06 -6.52
C GLY A 233 23.80 4.41 -6.39
N ILE A 234 23.49 5.61 -5.89
CA ILE A 234 22.12 6.14 -5.79
C ILE A 234 21.50 6.29 -7.19
N LEU A 235 22.20 6.96 -8.11
CA LEU A 235 21.74 7.15 -9.49
C LEU A 235 21.55 5.83 -10.22
N GLY A 236 22.44 4.85 -9.99
CA GLY A 236 22.27 3.49 -10.54
C GLY A 236 21.00 2.81 -10.03
N GLY A 237 20.68 2.95 -8.74
CA GLY A 237 19.44 2.40 -8.19
C GLY A 237 18.18 3.09 -8.72
N LEU A 238 18.22 4.42 -8.85
CA LEU A 238 17.12 5.20 -9.44
C LEU A 238 16.94 4.89 -10.94
N GLY A 239 18.03 4.73 -11.69
CA GLY A 239 17.98 4.34 -13.10
C GLY A 239 17.40 2.93 -13.29
N LEU A 240 17.80 1.96 -12.45
CA LEU A 240 17.18 0.63 -12.43
C LEU A 240 15.69 0.69 -12.06
N ALA A 241 15.30 1.58 -11.13
CA ALA A 241 13.91 1.74 -10.70
C ALA A 241 13.08 2.61 -11.66
N ALA A 242 13.68 3.19 -12.72
CA ALA A 242 12.97 4.08 -13.65
C ALA A 242 11.71 3.41 -14.23
N VAL A 243 11.80 2.11 -14.56
CA VAL A 243 10.67 1.26 -15.03
C VAL A 243 9.43 1.29 -14.12
N GLN A 244 9.61 1.55 -12.83
CA GLN A 244 8.53 1.74 -11.87
C GLN A 244 8.22 3.24 -11.66
N ILE A 245 9.25 4.05 -11.41
CA ILE A 245 9.10 5.45 -10.98
C ILE A 245 8.46 6.32 -12.08
N LEU A 246 8.86 6.19 -13.34
CA LEU A 246 8.41 7.09 -14.40
C LEU A 246 6.92 6.91 -14.75
N PRO A 247 6.39 5.68 -14.94
CA PRO A 247 4.96 5.48 -15.08
C PRO A 247 4.16 5.97 -13.87
N THR A 248 4.67 5.78 -12.65
CA THR A 248 4.02 6.29 -11.44
C THR A 248 3.95 7.82 -11.41
N ILE A 249 5.00 8.52 -11.83
CA ILE A 249 4.97 9.99 -11.94
C ILE A 249 3.93 10.43 -12.96
N GLU A 250 3.85 9.78 -14.13
CA GLU A 250 2.83 10.09 -15.13
C GLU A 250 1.41 9.90 -14.56
N LEU A 251 1.15 8.76 -13.91
CA LEU A 251 -0.14 8.49 -13.30
C LEU A 251 -0.48 9.49 -12.19
N PHE A 252 0.48 9.83 -11.34
CA PHE A 252 0.29 10.81 -10.28
C PHE A 252 -0.21 12.16 -10.84
N LEU A 253 0.36 12.62 -11.96
CA LEU A 253 -0.05 13.85 -12.64
C LEU A 253 -1.45 13.78 -13.25
N LYS A 254 -1.95 12.58 -13.57
CA LYS A 254 -3.29 12.32 -14.11
C LYS A 254 -4.33 11.94 -13.04
N SER A 255 -3.91 11.76 -11.79
CA SER A 255 -4.76 11.25 -10.72
C SER A 255 -5.66 12.31 -10.09
N ALA A 256 -6.67 11.87 -9.33
CA ALA A 256 -7.50 12.73 -8.48
C ALA A 256 -6.78 13.24 -7.21
N ARG A 257 -5.47 12.95 -7.05
CA ARG A 257 -4.72 13.22 -5.82
C ARG A 257 -4.59 14.72 -5.53
N VAL A 258 -4.93 15.12 -4.31
CA VAL A 258 -4.71 16.48 -3.77
C VAL A 258 -3.87 16.41 -2.50
N PRO A 259 -3.04 17.44 -2.20
CA PRO A 259 -2.27 17.48 -0.96
C PRO A 259 -3.16 17.56 0.28
N HIS A 260 -2.60 17.26 1.45
CA HIS A 260 -3.26 17.53 2.72
C HIS A 260 -3.25 19.03 3.03
N ASP A 261 -4.36 19.56 3.52
CA ASP A 261 -4.39 20.92 4.03
C ASP A 261 -3.59 21.01 5.34
N TYR A 262 -3.01 22.18 5.59
CA TYR A 262 -2.18 22.44 6.78
C TYR A 262 -2.92 22.07 8.07
N GLN A 263 -4.19 22.47 8.20
CA GLN A 263 -4.96 22.26 9.42
C GLN A 263 -5.14 20.78 9.71
N PHE A 264 -5.39 19.97 8.68
CA PHE A 264 -5.48 18.52 8.80
C PHE A 264 -4.17 17.90 9.28
N ILE A 265 -3.02 18.31 8.72
CA ILE A 265 -1.71 17.80 9.16
C ILE A 265 -1.51 18.11 10.65
N MET A 266 -1.80 19.34 11.09
CA MET A 266 -1.59 19.78 12.47
C MET A 266 -2.49 19.07 13.47
N SER A 267 -3.75 18.80 13.08
CA SER A 267 -4.76 18.24 13.99
C SER A 267 -4.78 16.72 14.02
N ASN A 268 -4.40 16.05 12.92
CA ASN A 268 -4.62 14.60 12.77
C ASN A 268 -3.36 13.79 12.46
N MET A 269 -2.28 14.41 11.94
CA MET A 269 -1.11 13.66 11.48
C MET A 269 0.15 13.86 12.32
N LEU A 270 0.29 15.01 13.00
CA LEU A 270 1.35 15.22 13.99
C LEU A 270 0.99 14.60 15.33
N ILE A 271 2.01 14.05 16.00
CA ILE A 271 1.87 13.46 17.32
C ILE A 271 1.74 14.60 18.35
N PRO A 272 0.67 14.65 19.14
CA PRO A 272 0.59 15.59 20.26
C PRO A 272 1.68 15.28 21.31
N PRO A 273 2.33 16.29 21.93
CA PRO A 273 3.42 16.04 22.89
C PRO A 273 3.06 15.08 24.03
N TRP A 274 1.82 15.11 24.52
CA TRP A 274 1.34 14.23 25.59
C TRP A 274 1.23 12.75 25.14
N GLN A 275 1.17 12.46 23.84
CA GLN A 275 1.21 11.10 23.31
C GLN A 275 2.62 10.51 23.27
N LEU A 276 3.69 11.27 23.57
CA LEU A 276 5.06 10.75 23.62
C LEU A 276 5.26 9.65 24.67
N ILE A 277 4.34 9.52 25.63
CA ILE A 277 4.31 8.38 26.56
C ILE A 277 4.22 7.05 25.81
N LYS A 278 3.64 7.01 24.59
CA LYS A 278 3.58 5.82 23.71
C LYS A 278 4.97 5.27 23.35
N MET A 279 6.03 6.08 23.46
CA MET A 279 7.42 5.62 23.26
C MET A 279 7.84 4.63 24.33
N PHE A 280 7.38 4.85 25.56
CA PHE A 280 7.67 4.01 26.71
C PHE A 280 6.60 2.95 26.92
N VAL A 281 5.35 3.29 26.61
CA VAL A 281 4.17 2.49 26.93
C VAL A 281 3.20 2.55 25.75
N PRO A 282 3.39 1.69 24.73
CA PRO A 282 2.70 1.79 23.44
C PRO A 282 1.18 1.87 23.55
N ASP A 283 0.60 1.03 24.42
CA ASP A 283 -0.85 0.89 24.60
C ASP A 283 -1.38 1.73 25.77
N PHE A 284 -0.71 2.82 26.15
CA PHE A 284 -1.19 3.71 27.22
C PHE A 284 -2.64 4.16 26.98
N PHE A 285 -2.99 4.44 25.72
CA PHE A 285 -4.33 4.85 25.31
C PHE A 285 -5.18 3.71 24.73
N GLY A 286 -4.79 2.46 25.00
CA GLY A 286 -5.42 1.25 24.47
C GLY A 286 -4.84 0.77 23.15
N ASN A 287 -5.48 -0.26 22.59
CA ASN A 287 -5.05 -0.91 21.35
C ASN A 287 -6.27 -1.30 20.51
N PRO A 288 -6.31 -0.95 19.21
CA PRO A 288 -7.48 -1.17 18.38
C PRO A 288 -7.73 -2.64 18.06
N ALA A 289 -6.69 -3.49 18.04
CA ALA A 289 -6.85 -4.93 17.90
C ALA A 289 -7.59 -5.58 19.10
N THR A 290 -7.63 -4.88 20.24
CA THR A 290 -8.42 -5.28 21.42
C THR A 290 -9.66 -4.42 21.65
N LYS A 291 -10.01 -3.53 20.71
CA LYS A 291 -11.14 -2.59 20.82
C LYS A 291 -11.11 -1.73 22.10
N THR A 292 -9.92 -1.44 22.63
CA THR A 292 -9.73 -0.61 23.84
C THR A 292 -9.15 0.78 23.55
N TYR A 293 -8.81 1.05 22.29
CA TYR A 293 -8.25 2.34 21.89
C TYR A 293 -9.31 3.44 21.95
N PHE A 294 -9.08 4.47 22.76
CA PHE A 294 -10.09 5.49 23.05
C PHE A 294 -9.75 6.89 22.49
N LEU A 295 -8.64 7.02 21.74
CA LEU A 295 -8.37 8.26 21.00
C LEU A 295 -9.07 8.20 19.65
N GLN A 296 -9.50 9.37 19.15
CA GLN A 296 -10.17 9.52 17.86
C GLN A 296 -9.18 9.70 16.68
N ASP A 297 -7.90 9.39 16.89
CA ASP A 297 -6.86 9.46 15.87
C ASP A 297 -6.53 8.07 15.27
N THR A 298 -5.57 8.01 14.36
CA THR A 298 -5.10 6.75 13.78
C THR A 298 -3.98 6.16 14.64
N TYR A 299 -4.23 5.04 15.34
CA TYR A 299 -3.25 4.35 16.19
C TYR A 299 -1.88 4.16 15.50
N VAL A 300 -1.91 3.72 14.24
CA VAL A 300 -0.76 3.43 13.40
C VAL A 300 0.14 4.66 13.15
N SER A 301 -0.42 5.88 13.22
CA SER A 301 0.34 7.14 13.11
C SER A 301 1.12 7.49 14.37
N GLY A 302 0.79 6.89 15.52
CA GLY A 302 1.43 7.11 16.82
C GLY A 302 2.32 5.96 17.29
N ALA A 303 2.61 4.97 16.43
CA ALA A 303 3.40 3.79 16.79
C ALA A 303 4.91 4.12 16.86
N ILE A 304 5.39 4.55 18.04
CA ILE A 304 6.75 5.13 18.21
C ILE A 304 7.72 4.31 19.07
N SER A 305 7.28 3.26 19.75
CA SER A 305 8.17 2.49 20.64
C SER A 305 9.05 1.50 19.88
N ILE A 306 10.23 1.24 20.45
CA ILE A 306 11.15 0.17 20.04
C ILE A 306 11.32 -0.89 21.16
N GLY A 307 10.37 -0.91 22.11
CA GLY A 307 10.44 -1.67 23.37
C GLY A 307 11.10 -0.86 24.49
N LEU A 308 10.55 -0.95 25.70
CA LEU A 308 10.96 -0.18 26.86
C LEU A 308 12.40 -0.47 27.28
N VAL A 309 12.84 -1.72 27.18
CA VAL A 309 14.25 -2.09 27.39
C VAL A 309 15.14 -1.45 26.31
N GLY A 310 14.68 -1.42 25.06
CA GLY A 310 15.36 -0.75 23.96
C GLY A 310 15.52 0.75 24.20
N VAL A 311 14.44 1.41 24.63
CA VAL A 311 14.41 2.85 24.99
C VAL A 311 15.31 3.14 26.20
N LEU A 312 15.30 2.30 27.24
CA LEU A 312 16.17 2.44 28.41
C LEU A 312 17.65 2.41 28.02
N LEU A 313 18.04 1.48 27.15
CA LEU A 313 19.40 1.41 26.62
C LEU A 313 19.72 2.61 25.71
N ALA A 314 18.78 3.05 24.87
CA ALA A 314 18.96 4.24 24.06
C ALA A 314 19.20 5.48 24.93
N ILE A 315 18.41 5.69 26.00
CA ILE A 315 18.62 6.77 26.96
C ILE A 315 19.99 6.65 27.66
N THR A 316 20.40 5.43 28.02
CA THR A 316 21.73 5.16 28.58
C THR A 316 22.84 5.64 27.63
N ALA A 317 22.69 5.42 26.32
CA ALA A 317 23.58 6.01 25.34
C ALA A 317 23.54 7.53 25.39
N ILE A 318 22.34 8.14 25.37
CA ILE A 318 22.12 9.60 25.34
C ILE A 318 22.73 10.33 26.55
N VAL A 319 22.71 9.76 27.75
CA VAL A 319 23.27 10.42 28.96
C VAL A 319 24.76 10.16 29.20
N SER A 320 25.40 9.37 28.33
CA SER A 320 26.83 9.04 28.48
C SER A 320 27.74 10.20 28.05
N ARG A 321 28.96 10.31 28.61
CA ARG A 321 29.87 11.44 28.33
C ARG A 321 30.61 11.35 26.99
N SER A 322 30.86 10.15 26.44
CA SER A 322 31.60 9.98 25.18
C SER A 322 30.69 10.00 23.96
N LEU A 323 30.81 11.01 23.10
CA LEU A 323 29.97 11.17 21.91
C LEU A 323 30.75 10.82 20.62
N PRO A 324 30.96 9.53 20.29
CA PRO A 324 31.48 9.16 18.98
C PRO A 324 30.54 9.66 17.88
N TRP A 325 31.06 9.84 16.67
CA TRP A 325 30.33 10.48 15.57
C TRP A 325 28.97 9.82 15.30
N HIS A 326 28.90 8.48 15.31
CA HIS A 326 27.67 7.73 15.03
C HIS A 326 26.61 8.03 16.09
N ARG A 327 27.01 8.13 17.36
CA ARG A 327 26.10 8.53 18.43
C ARG A 327 25.55 9.94 18.20
N LYS A 328 26.42 10.91 17.86
CA LYS A 328 25.98 12.29 17.57
C LYS A 328 25.00 12.32 16.41
N PHE A 329 25.32 11.62 15.32
CA PHE A 329 24.48 11.55 14.14
C PHE A 329 23.09 11.02 14.49
N PHE A 330 23.00 9.81 15.04
CA PHE A 330 21.70 9.20 15.34
C PHE A 330 20.93 9.89 16.47
N LEU A 331 21.61 10.53 17.43
CA LEU A 331 20.96 11.40 18.42
C LEU A 331 20.30 12.61 17.77
N TRP A 332 21.04 13.35 16.93
CA TRP A 332 20.51 14.53 16.26
C TRP A 332 19.47 14.19 15.21
N SER A 333 19.60 13.04 14.54
CA SER A 333 18.55 12.50 13.68
C SER A 333 17.28 12.21 14.46
N ALA A 334 17.38 11.47 15.59
CA ALA A 334 16.22 11.17 16.42
C ALA A 334 15.52 12.45 16.92
N PHE A 335 16.30 13.43 17.38
CA PHE A 335 15.79 14.74 17.81
C PHE A 335 15.12 15.51 16.67
N GLY A 336 15.79 15.62 15.51
CA GLY A 336 15.26 16.32 14.34
C GLY A 336 13.98 15.68 13.80
N ILE A 337 13.89 14.36 13.82
CA ILE A 337 12.68 13.64 13.40
C ILE A 337 11.54 13.90 14.39
N LEU A 338 11.79 13.80 15.70
CA LEU A 338 10.77 14.14 16.70
C LEU A 338 10.27 15.59 16.53
N LEU A 339 11.18 16.53 16.23
CA LEU A 339 10.81 17.91 15.95
C LEU A 339 9.89 18.05 14.73
N LEU A 340 10.04 17.19 13.72
CA LEU A 340 9.22 17.21 12.50
C LEU A 340 7.92 16.42 12.63
N THR A 341 7.79 15.53 13.62
CA THR A 341 6.62 14.66 13.80
C THR A 341 5.77 15.00 15.01
N VAL A 342 6.31 15.70 16.00
CA VAL A 342 5.58 16.13 17.20
C VAL A 342 5.05 17.54 17.01
N ARG A 343 3.80 17.79 17.40
CA ARG A 343 3.20 19.12 17.30
C ARG A 343 3.85 20.08 18.31
N THR A 344 4.66 21.01 17.80
CA THR A 344 5.26 22.12 18.56
C THR A 344 5.12 23.42 17.77
N PRO A 345 5.25 24.61 18.40
CA PRO A 345 5.23 25.88 17.67
C PRO A 345 6.25 25.97 16.52
N LEU A 346 7.40 25.32 16.67
CA LEU A 346 8.43 25.27 15.63
C LEU A 346 8.03 24.34 14.47
N THR A 347 7.43 23.20 14.78
CA THR A 347 6.87 22.28 13.78
C THR A 347 5.75 22.96 12.99
N GLU A 348 4.83 23.64 13.68
CA GLU A 348 3.77 24.42 13.05
C GLU A 348 4.34 25.46 12.06
N LEU A 349 5.44 26.14 12.43
CA LEU A 349 6.14 27.05 11.52
C LEU A 349 6.69 26.34 10.27
N PHE A 350 7.32 25.17 10.41
CA PHE A 350 7.86 24.42 9.26
C PHE A 350 6.78 23.99 8.27
N TYR A 351 5.62 23.52 8.75
CA TYR A 351 4.53 23.06 7.88
C TYR A 351 3.70 24.19 7.27
N ARG A 352 3.87 25.45 7.73
CA ARG A 352 3.29 26.63 7.05
C ARG A 352 3.95 26.90 5.70
N PHE A 353 5.21 26.52 5.53
CA PHE A 353 5.90 26.65 4.26
C PHE A 353 5.59 25.44 3.37
N PRO A 354 5.30 25.64 2.07
CA PRO A 354 4.98 24.55 1.15
C PRO A 354 6.26 23.81 0.71
N ILE A 355 6.98 23.21 1.67
CA ILE A 355 8.17 22.41 1.40
C ILE A 355 7.71 21.07 0.79
N PRO A 356 8.08 20.75 -0.46
CA PRO A 356 7.68 19.49 -1.10
C PRO A 356 7.99 18.27 -0.23
N ILE A 357 7.14 17.24 -0.28
CA ILE A 357 7.22 16.00 0.52
C ILE A 357 6.84 16.19 1.99
N LEU A 358 7.33 17.24 2.65
CA LEU A 358 6.92 17.57 4.03
C LEU A 358 5.48 18.05 4.07
N SER A 359 5.10 19.01 3.23
CA SER A 359 3.74 19.57 3.22
C SER A 359 2.69 18.68 2.54
N THR A 360 3.10 17.61 1.85
CA THR A 360 2.21 16.76 1.05
C THR A 360 2.08 15.32 1.56
N GLY A 361 3.01 14.86 2.41
CA GLY A 361 3.02 13.52 3.00
C GLY A 361 2.55 13.48 4.46
N SER A 362 2.29 12.28 4.98
CA SER A 362 2.02 12.07 6.41
C SER A 362 3.33 12.13 7.23
N PRO A 363 3.51 13.09 8.15
CA PRO A 363 4.73 13.22 8.97
C PRO A 363 5.07 11.97 9.77
N SER A 364 4.03 11.27 10.27
CA SER A 364 4.18 10.04 11.06
C SER A 364 5.01 8.94 10.38
N ARG A 365 5.12 8.95 9.06
CA ARG A 365 5.94 7.98 8.31
C ARG A 365 7.43 8.10 8.63
N MET A 366 7.90 9.30 8.98
CA MET A 366 9.29 9.54 9.39
C MET A 366 9.66 8.82 10.69
N LEU A 367 8.69 8.32 11.46
CA LEU A 367 8.93 7.57 12.70
C LEU A 367 9.71 6.26 12.46
N SER A 368 9.70 5.72 11.24
CA SER A 368 10.61 4.64 10.85
C SER A 368 12.09 5.02 10.99
N LEU A 369 12.44 6.24 10.57
CA LEU A 369 13.78 6.82 10.71
C LEU A 369 14.10 7.13 12.18
N PHE A 370 13.09 7.46 12.98
CA PHE A 370 13.23 7.60 14.41
C PHE A 370 13.55 6.25 15.06
N ALA A 371 12.82 5.19 14.69
CA ALA A 371 13.01 3.85 15.21
C ALA A 371 14.41 3.30 14.93
N ILE A 372 14.94 3.44 13.70
CA ILE A 372 16.33 3.01 13.40
C ILE A 372 17.35 3.83 14.21
N SER A 373 17.11 5.13 14.40
CA SER A 373 18.01 6.00 15.15
C SER A 373 18.07 5.60 16.63
N LEU A 374 16.91 5.33 17.24
CA LEU A 374 16.84 4.81 18.59
C LEU A 374 17.45 3.41 18.70
N ALA A 375 17.21 2.52 17.74
CA ALA A 375 17.76 1.17 17.74
C ALA A 375 19.30 1.16 17.65
N VAL A 376 19.90 2.07 16.89
CA VAL A 376 21.36 2.24 16.89
C VAL A 376 21.84 2.74 18.26
N LEU A 377 21.12 3.68 18.87
CA LEU A 377 21.41 4.15 20.23
C LEU A 377 21.23 3.04 21.28
N THR A 378 20.28 2.12 21.12
CA THR A 378 20.12 0.92 21.96
C THR A 378 21.39 0.08 21.97
N GLY A 379 21.95 -0.20 20.78
CA GLY A 379 23.20 -0.95 20.66
C GLY A 379 24.40 -0.24 21.30
N ILE A 380 24.51 1.08 21.10
CA ILE A 380 25.55 1.91 21.75
C ILE A 380 25.34 1.94 23.28
N GLY A 381 24.08 1.94 23.73
CA GLY A 381 23.69 1.93 25.13
C GLY A 381 24.16 0.67 25.85
N TRP A 382 24.01 -0.48 25.20
CA TRP A 382 24.55 -1.76 25.67
C TRP A 382 26.08 -1.71 25.85
N ASP A 383 26.79 -1.19 24.85
CA ASP A 383 28.26 -1.07 24.89
C ASP A 383 28.72 -0.09 25.96
N THR A 384 27.95 0.96 26.19
CA THR A 384 28.19 1.98 27.21
C THR A 384 27.99 1.42 28.61
N LEU A 385 26.86 0.74 28.86
CA LEU A 385 26.55 0.05 30.12
C LEU A 385 27.67 -0.93 30.49
N SER A 386 28.13 -1.73 29.52
CA SER A 386 29.17 -2.73 29.73
C SER A 386 30.49 -2.12 30.23
N LYS A 387 30.76 -0.85 29.87
CA LYS A 387 31.94 -0.09 30.29
C LYS A 387 31.72 0.72 31.58
N ASN A 388 30.54 1.33 31.74
CA ASN A 388 30.24 2.20 32.87
C ASN A 388 28.78 2.03 33.36
N PRO A 389 28.54 1.10 34.31
CA PRO A 389 27.21 0.84 34.87
C PRO A 389 26.52 2.04 35.52
N LYS A 390 27.26 3.03 36.04
CA LYS A 390 26.66 4.24 36.63
C LYS A 390 25.86 5.05 35.61
N THR A 391 26.23 5.00 34.34
CA THR A 391 25.51 5.67 33.27
C THR A 391 24.12 5.06 33.05
N PHE A 392 24.02 3.74 33.19
CA PHE A 392 22.74 3.04 33.12
C PHE A 392 21.80 3.43 34.25
N LEU A 393 22.30 3.58 35.48
CA LEU A 393 21.47 4.04 36.62
C LEU A 393 20.84 5.41 36.37
N ARG A 394 21.56 6.33 35.70
CA ARG A 394 21.00 7.64 35.31
C ARG A 394 19.91 7.49 34.26
N GLY A 395 20.12 6.65 33.25
CA GLY A 395 19.09 6.36 32.25
C GLY A 395 17.85 5.71 32.86
N ALA A 396 18.06 4.74 33.77
CA ALA A 396 16.99 4.08 34.52
C ALA A 396 16.20 5.06 35.39
N ALA A 397 16.88 6.01 36.06
CA ALA A 397 16.21 7.05 36.83
C ALA A 397 15.29 7.93 35.96
N ILE A 398 15.76 8.31 34.76
CA ILE A 398 14.93 9.10 33.81
C ILE A 398 13.69 8.30 33.39
N VAL A 399 13.86 7.03 33.00
CA VAL A 399 12.73 6.17 32.62
C VAL A 399 11.77 5.96 33.78
N ALA A 400 12.29 5.74 35.00
CA ALA A 400 11.47 5.61 36.20
C ALA A 400 10.64 6.88 36.47
N CYS A 401 11.22 8.07 36.36
CA CYS A 401 10.47 9.33 36.49
C CYS A 401 9.34 9.44 35.46
N ILE A 402 9.57 9.01 34.21
CA ILE A 402 8.56 9.02 33.16
C ILE A 402 7.44 8.01 33.47
N LEU A 403 7.78 6.82 33.96
CA LEU A 403 6.78 5.83 34.37
C LEU A 403 5.96 6.30 35.58
N ILE A 404 6.58 7.00 36.55
CA ILE A 404 5.86 7.61 37.68
C ILE A 404 4.88 8.66 37.18
N ALA A 405 5.32 9.55 36.28
CA ALA A 405 4.43 10.53 35.65
C ALA A 405 3.29 9.84 34.89
N GLY A 406 3.59 8.76 34.16
CA GLY A 406 2.59 7.93 33.48
C GLY A 406 1.57 7.31 34.42
N TRP A 407 1.99 6.79 35.58
CA TRP A 407 1.10 6.29 36.62
C TRP A 407 0.19 7.39 37.19
N ILE A 408 0.76 8.56 37.50
CA ILE A 408 -0.04 9.71 37.96
C ILE A 408 -1.10 10.05 36.92
N THR A 409 -0.73 10.14 35.64
CA THR A 409 -1.70 10.39 34.56
C THR A 409 -2.74 9.28 34.44
N ALA A 410 -2.35 8.00 34.50
CA ALA A 410 -3.28 6.87 34.40
C ALA A 410 -4.30 6.83 35.56
N LEU A 411 -3.87 7.22 36.77
CA LEU A 411 -4.74 7.35 37.94
C LEU A 411 -5.69 8.55 37.80
N LEU A 412 -5.19 9.72 37.37
CA LEU A 412 -6.00 10.91 37.12
C LEU A 412 -7.06 10.68 36.04
N LEU A 413 -6.72 9.96 34.97
CA LEU A 413 -7.66 9.58 33.91
C LEU A 413 -8.68 8.52 34.37
N SER A 414 -8.49 7.89 35.52
CA SER A 414 -9.32 6.75 36.00
C SER A 414 -9.55 5.68 34.91
N SER A 415 -8.55 5.44 34.06
CA SER A 415 -8.65 4.55 32.90
C SER A 415 -8.07 3.18 33.22
N PRO A 416 -8.88 2.12 33.32
CA PRO A 416 -8.38 0.76 33.56
C PRO A 416 -7.42 0.30 32.46
N THR A 417 -7.65 0.73 31.22
CA THR A 417 -6.80 0.44 30.07
C THR A 417 -5.40 1.02 30.28
N SER A 418 -5.31 2.30 30.66
CA SER A 418 -4.03 2.97 30.92
C SER A 418 -3.31 2.36 32.11
N GLN A 419 -4.03 2.04 33.19
CA GLN A 419 -3.46 1.40 34.39
C GLN A 419 -2.89 0.01 34.10
N ARG A 420 -3.59 -0.83 33.31
CA ARG A 420 -3.08 -2.14 32.89
C ARG A 420 -1.82 -2.01 32.03
N SER A 421 -1.79 -1.07 31.09
CA SER A 421 -0.61 -0.80 30.27
C SER A 421 0.57 -0.30 31.12
N MET A 422 0.32 0.53 32.14
CA MET A 422 1.34 0.96 33.12
C MET A 422 1.89 -0.19 33.94
N LEU A 423 1.03 -1.11 34.39
CA LEU A 423 1.47 -2.29 35.13
C LEU A 423 2.44 -3.13 34.28
N LEU A 424 2.07 -3.43 33.04
CA LEU A 424 2.91 -4.19 32.12
C LEU A 424 4.25 -3.50 31.86
N ALA A 425 4.23 -2.19 31.55
CA ALA A 425 5.45 -1.43 31.32
C ALA A 425 6.35 -1.37 32.57
N SER A 426 5.78 -1.20 33.75
CA SER A 426 6.54 -1.21 35.01
C SER A 426 7.17 -2.57 35.27
N ALA A 427 6.45 -3.66 35.02
CA ALA A 427 6.97 -5.02 35.16
C ALA A 427 8.13 -5.29 34.19
N VAL A 428 8.01 -4.87 32.92
CA VAL A 428 9.10 -4.96 31.93
C VAL A 428 10.30 -4.12 32.34
N PHE A 429 10.09 -2.89 32.83
CA PHE A 429 11.16 -2.03 33.32
C PHE A 429 11.90 -2.68 34.50
N VAL A 430 11.18 -3.19 35.48
CA VAL A 430 11.76 -3.89 36.64
C VAL A 430 12.52 -5.13 36.18
N ALA A 431 11.94 -5.97 35.31
CA ALA A 431 12.62 -7.15 34.78
C ALA A 431 13.92 -6.79 34.03
N GLY A 432 13.88 -5.78 33.16
CA GLY A 432 15.06 -5.28 32.44
C GLY A 432 16.12 -4.68 33.37
N PHE A 433 15.69 -3.92 34.39
CA PHE A 433 16.58 -3.36 35.40
C PHE A 433 17.27 -4.46 36.22
N LEU A 434 16.50 -5.43 36.72
CA LEU A 434 17.04 -6.57 37.47
C LEU A 434 17.98 -7.41 36.61
N ALA A 435 17.63 -7.64 35.34
CA ALA A 435 18.45 -8.35 34.37
C ALA A 435 19.81 -7.70 34.14
N ILE A 436 19.91 -6.38 34.27
CA ILE A 436 21.16 -5.64 34.05
C ILE A 436 21.99 -5.52 35.34
N ILE A 437 21.34 -5.38 36.49
CA ILE A 437 22.03 -5.11 37.77
C ILE A 437 22.44 -6.41 38.50
N PHE A 438 21.56 -7.40 38.57
CA PHE A 438 21.74 -8.55 39.47
C PHE A 438 22.16 -9.84 38.75
N ILE A 439 21.90 -9.96 37.44
CA ILE A 439 22.28 -11.16 36.69
C ILE A 439 23.80 -11.15 36.40
N PRO A 440 24.49 -12.31 36.48
CA PRO A 440 25.91 -12.41 36.17
C PRO A 440 26.24 -11.89 34.76
N LYS A 441 27.33 -11.14 34.60
CA LYS A 441 27.74 -10.48 33.34
C LYS A 441 27.72 -11.39 32.10
N LYS A 442 27.99 -12.69 32.25
CA LYS A 442 27.96 -13.68 31.15
C LYS A 442 26.53 -13.94 30.63
N LEU A 443 25.52 -13.80 31.49
CA LEU A 443 24.10 -14.08 31.22
C LEU A 443 23.26 -12.82 30.98
N GLN A 444 23.78 -11.62 31.30
CA GLN A 444 23.03 -10.37 31.12
C GLN A 444 22.52 -10.19 29.68
N ALA A 445 23.36 -10.39 28.66
CA ALA A 445 22.93 -10.16 27.28
C ALA A 445 21.82 -11.12 26.83
N PRO A 446 21.92 -12.45 27.05
CA PRO A 446 20.81 -13.37 26.83
C PRO A 446 19.52 -12.99 27.56
N VAL A 447 19.59 -12.67 28.85
CA VAL A 447 18.39 -12.33 29.65
C VAL A 447 17.76 -11.03 29.19
N VAL A 448 18.55 -9.98 28.93
CA VAL A 448 18.05 -8.70 28.40
C VAL A 448 17.43 -8.88 27.01
N THR A 449 18.03 -9.74 26.17
CA THR A 449 17.46 -10.11 24.88
C THR A 449 16.10 -10.82 25.07
N MET A 450 16.01 -11.75 26.02
CA MET A 450 14.77 -12.46 26.33
C MET A 450 13.67 -11.50 26.80
N VAL A 451 13.98 -10.55 27.69
CA VAL A 451 13.00 -9.55 28.16
C VAL A 451 12.50 -8.70 26.99
N LEU A 452 13.42 -8.18 26.15
CA LEU A 452 13.05 -7.37 24.99
C LEU A 452 12.22 -8.16 23.97
N VAL A 453 12.62 -9.40 23.66
CA VAL A 453 11.88 -10.29 22.76
C VAL A 453 10.50 -10.59 23.31
N THR A 454 10.37 -10.85 24.61
CA THR A 454 9.08 -11.15 25.25
C THR A 454 8.13 -9.95 25.19
N GLU A 455 8.62 -8.75 25.51
CA GLU A 455 7.84 -7.51 25.40
C GLU A 455 7.33 -7.29 23.98
N LEU A 456 8.23 -7.34 23.00
CA LEU A 456 7.88 -7.09 21.60
C LEU A 456 7.02 -8.21 21.02
N LEU A 457 7.24 -9.46 21.40
CA LEU A 457 6.41 -10.61 21.02
C LEU A 457 4.98 -10.45 21.53
N PHE A 458 4.81 -9.99 22.77
CA PHE A 458 3.48 -9.71 23.33
C PHE A 458 2.74 -8.65 22.50
N ALA A 459 3.41 -7.54 22.19
CA ALA A 459 2.84 -6.49 21.33
C ALA A 459 2.53 -6.99 19.91
N PHE A 460 3.40 -7.83 19.35
CA PHE A 460 3.25 -8.42 18.03
C PHE A 460 2.06 -9.38 17.94
N LEU A 461 1.96 -10.34 18.87
CA LEU A 461 0.85 -11.30 18.91
C LEU A 461 -0.48 -10.63 19.28
N LYS A 462 -0.46 -9.51 20.01
CA LYS A 462 -1.64 -8.71 20.29
C LYS A 462 -2.15 -8.03 19.02
N PHE A 463 -1.28 -7.45 18.21
CA PHE A 463 -1.67 -6.63 17.06
C PHE A 463 -1.93 -7.43 15.76
N ASN A 464 -1.08 -8.39 15.39
CA ASN A 464 -1.18 -9.07 14.08
C ASN A 464 -2.09 -10.30 14.11
N PRO A 465 -3.07 -10.42 13.20
CA PRO A 465 -3.89 -11.61 13.06
C PRO A 465 -3.09 -12.82 12.56
N PHE A 466 -3.53 -14.02 12.96
CA PHE A 466 -2.99 -15.29 12.46
C PHE A 466 -4.18 -16.22 12.21
N VAL A 467 -4.51 -16.45 10.95
CA VAL A 467 -5.77 -17.07 10.56
C VAL A 467 -5.56 -18.38 9.79
N PRO A 468 -6.51 -19.32 9.82
CA PRO A 468 -6.49 -20.47 8.95
C PRO A 468 -6.48 -20.07 7.46
N ARG A 469 -5.92 -20.94 6.61
CA ARG A 469 -5.91 -20.72 5.16
C ARG A 469 -7.31 -20.56 4.56
N SER A 470 -8.32 -21.19 5.17
CA SER A 470 -9.73 -21.06 4.79
C SER A 470 -10.29 -19.64 4.91
N PHE A 471 -9.62 -18.73 5.64
CA PHE A 471 -10.09 -17.35 5.81
C PHE A 471 -9.60 -16.40 4.72
N VAL A 472 -8.75 -16.87 3.80
CA VAL A 472 -8.22 -16.07 2.69
C VAL A 472 -9.20 -16.14 1.52
N PHE A 473 -10.08 -15.14 1.40
CA PHE A 473 -11.08 -15.03 0.33
C PHE A 473 -11.84 -16.34 0.06
N PRO A 474 -12.52 -16.93 1.07
CA PRO A 474 -13.23 -18.18 0.88
C PRO A 474 -14.33 -18.06 -0.19
N PRO A 475 -14.66 -19.17 -0.86
CA PRO A 475 -15.73 -19.19 -1.85
C PRO A 475 -17.07 -18.80 -1.22
N HIS A 476 -17.90 -18.10 -1.98
CA HIS A 476 -19.24 -17.69 -1.55
C HIS A 476 -20.22 -17.85 -2.72
N PRO A 477 -21.46 -18.32 -2.50
CA PRO A 477 -22.46 -18.53 -3.57
C PRO A 477 -22.66 -17.32 -4.47
N LEU A 478 -22.75 -16.12 -3.89
CA LEU A 478 -22.85 -14.86 -4.66
C LEU A 478 -21.66 -14.64 -5.61
N TRP A 479 -20.43 -14.81 -5.12
CA TRP A 479 -19.23 -14.64 -5.97
C TRP A 479 -19.16 -15.72 -7.06
N ASN A 480 -19.59 -16.95 -6.75
CA ASN A 480 -19.69 -18.03 -7.73
C ASN A 480 -20.72 -17.69 -8.83
N PHE A 481 -21.90 -17.17 -8.45
CA PHE A 481 -22.92 -16.72 -9.40
C PHE A 481 -22.37 -15.62 -10.31
N LEU A 482 -21.78 -14.55 -9.74
CA LEU A 482 -21.24 -13.43 -10.50
C LEU A 482 -20.11 -13.86 -11.44
N SER A 483 -19.20 -14.72 -10.96
CA SER A 483 -18.09 -15.25 -11.78
C SER A 483 -18.58 -16.15 -12.91
N SER A 484 -19.70 -16.85 -12.71
CA SER A 484 -20.28 -17.76 -13.71
C SER A 484 -20.96 -17.05 -14.89
N GLN A 485 -21.27 -15.76 -14.77
CA GLN A 485 -21.98 -15.04 -15.82
C GLN A 485 -21.14 -14.93 -17.11
N LYS A 486 -19.82 -15.12 -17.08
CA LYS A 486 -18.90 -15.03 -18.26
C LYS A 486 -19.05 -13.72 -19.06
N LEU A 487 -19.54 -12.67 -18.41
CA LEU A 487 -19.87 -11.42 -19.06
C LEU A 487 -18.78 -10.37 -18.81
N THR A 488 -18.61 -9.49 -19.78
CA THR A 488 -17.92 -8.22 -19.58
C THR A 488 -18.72 -7.29 -18.65
N ASP A 489 -19.98 -7.56 -18.34
CA ASP A 489 -20.81 -6.63 -17.59
C ASP A 489 -20.36 -6.38 -16.16
N ARG A 490 -20.82 -5.25 -15.62
CA ARG A 490 -20.46 -4.81 -14.28
C ARG A 490 -21.56 -5.14 -13.28
N PHE A 491 -21.17 -5.30 -12.03
CA PHE A 491 -22.09 -5.37 -10.90
C PHE A 491 -21.94 -4.16 -9.97
N TRP A 492 -22.96 -3.90 -9.17
CA TRP A 492 -22.94 -2.89 -8.12
C TRP A 492 -23.79 -3.31 -6.93
N GLY A 493 -23.38 -2.96 -5.70
CA GLY A 493 -24.09 -3.30 -4.47
C GLY A 493 -24.91 -2.13 -3.94
N TYR A 494 -26.22 -2.33 -3.74
CA TYR A 494 -27.16 -1.33 -3.23
C TYR A 494 -27.25 -1.37 -1.69
N GLY A 495 -27.13 -0.22 -1.03
CA GLY A 495 -27.29 -0.08 0.41
C GLY A 495 -26.40 -1.04 1.22
N THR A 496 -27.03 -1.86 2.06
CA THR A 496 -26.34 -2.86 2.89
C THR A 496 -25.64 -3.96 2.09
N ALA A 497 -25.93 -4.10 0.80
CA ALA A 497 -25.25 -5.00 -0.12
C ALA A 497 -23.97 -4.42 -0.72
N GLN A 498 -23.48 -3.26 -0.25
CA GLN A 498 -22.23 -2.67 -0.74
C GLN A 498 -21.09 -3.70 -0.66
N MET A 499 -20.39 -3.86 -1.77
CA MET A 499 -19.27 -4.80 -1.86
C MET A 499 -17.96 -4.14 -1.44
N PRO A 500 -17.03 -4.89 -0.85
CA PRO A 500 -15.73 -4.34 -0.46
C PRO A 500 -14.98 -3.88 -1.71
N TYR A 501 -14.45 -2.65 -1.66
CA TYR A 501 -13.73 -2.08 -2.78
C TYR A 501 -12.52 -2.92 -3.21
N ASN A 502 -12.28 -2.97 -4.52
CA ASN A 502 -11.28 -3.74 -5.27
C ASN A 502 -11.19 -5.26 -5.03
N VAL A 503 -11.99 -5.83 -4.14
CA VAL A 503 -12.08 -7.30 -3.99
C VAL A 503 -12.55 -7.97 -5.28
N SER A 504 -13.31 -7.25 -6.12
CA SER A 504 -13.71 -7.68 -7.45
C SER A 504 -12.52 -8.01 -8.37
N THR A 505 -11.36 -7.37 -8.16
CA THR A 505 -10.10 -7.69 -8.87
C THR A 505 -9.67 -9.14 -8.61
N TYR A 506 -9.75 -9.61 -7.37
CA TYR A 506 -9.33 -10.97 -7.00
C TYR A 506 -10.20 -12.04 -7.68
N PHE A 507 -11.49 -11.77 -7.87
CA PHE A 507 -12.44 -12.70 -8.50
C PHE A 507 -12.60 -12.49 -10.01
N HIS A 508 -11.84 -11.57 -10.61
CA HIS A 508 -11.97 -11.20 -12.03
C HIS A 508 -13.38 -10.74 -12.44
N ILE A 509 -14.05 -10.01 -11.56
CA ILE A 509 -15.40 -9.48 -11.80
C ILE A 509 -15.31 -7.96 -11.91
N GLN A 510 -16.01 -7.38 -12.88
CA GLN A 510 -15.91 -5.94 -13.11
C GLN A 510 -16.88 -5.16 -12.21
N SER A 511 -16.34 -4.17 -11.53
CA SER A 511 -17.06 -3.21 -10.71
C SER A 511 -16.72 -1.79 -11.17
N PRO A 512 -17.69 -0.87 -11.20
CA PRO A 512 -17.39 0.55 -11.40
C PRO A 512 -16.69 1.15 -10.18
N ASP A 513 -16.96 0.59 -8.99
CA ASP A 513 -16.45 1.11 -7.73
C ASP A 513 -15.03 0.64 -7.44
N GLY A 514 -14.26 1.48 -6.73
CA GLY A 514 -12.97 1.11 -6.19
C GLY A 514 -12.38 2.17 -5.24
N ILE A 515 -11.23 1.82 -4.66
CA ILE A 515 -10.37 2.73 -3.89
C ILE A 515 -8.94 2.66 -4.42
N ASP A 516 -8.37 3.80 -4.81
CA ASP A 516 -6.97 3.88 -5.24
C ASP A 516 -6.50 5.32 -5.05
N PRO A 517 -5.45 5.58 -4.26
CA PRO A 517 -4.83 6.90 -4.13
C PRO A 517 -4.49 7.61 -5.44
N LEU A 518 -4.28 6.84 -6.51
CA LEU A 518 -3.88 7.29 -7.85
C LEU A 518 -4.95 6.99 -8.93
N ASN A 519 -6.22 6.80 -8.55
CA ASN A 519 -7.32 6.67 -9.50
C ASN A 519 -7.35 7.82 -10.53
N LEU A 520 -7.74 7.52 -11.76
CA LEU A 520 -7.81 8.49 -12.85
C LEU A 520 -8.77 9.63 -12.52
N LYS A 521 -8.26 10.87 -12.64
CA LYS A 521 -9.03 12.09 -12.35
C LYS A 521 -10.35 12.13 -13.09
N LEU A 522 -10.32 11.94 -14.42
CA LEU A 522 -11.52 12.06 -15.27
C LEU A 522 -12.60 11.04 -14.88
N TYR A 523 -12.20 9.82 -14.54
CA TYR A 523 -13.15 8.79 -14.12
C TYR A 523 -13.83 9.17 -12.80
N ASN A 524 -13.05 9.64 -11.83
CA ASN A 524 -13.58 10.08 -10.55
C ASN A 524 -14.50 11.31 -10.69
N GLN A 525 -14.19 12.24 -11.60
CA GLN A 525 -15.12 13.33 -11.93
C GLN A 525 -16.44 12.78 -12.44
N PHE A 526 -16.39 11.87 -13.42
CA PHE A 526 -17.58 11.26 -14.03
C PHE A 526 -18.44 10.52 -13.02
N ILE A 527 -17.86 9.62 -12.21
CA ILE A 527 -18.62 8.76 -11.30
C ILE A 527 -19.32 9.56 -10.19
N GLN A 528 -18.75 10.68 -9.75
CA GLN A 528 -19.40 11.56 -8.77
C GLN A 528 -20.70 12.19 -9.31
N GLY A 529 -20.85 12.31 -10.63
CA GLY A 529 -22.10 12.74 -11.28
C GLY A 529 -23.30 11.84 -10.95
N SER A 530 -23.08 10.63 -10.43
CA SER A 530 -24.17 9.76 -9.94
C SER A 530 -24.96 10.35 -8.75
N HIS A 531 -24.43 11.33 -8.03
CA HIS A 531 -25.15 11.94 -6.90
C HIS A 531 -26.30 12.82 -7.35
N ASN A 532 -26.05 13.71 -8.33
CA ASN A 532 -26.98 14.78 -8.69
C ASN A 532 -26.86 15.25 -10.15
N GLY A 533 -26.12 14.55 -11.01
CA GLY A 533 -25.88 14.95 -12.39
C GLY A 533 -24.78 16.00 -12.58
N THR A 534 -24.03 16.35 -11.53
CA THR A 534 -22.88 17.25 -11.60
C THR A 534 -21.57 16.47 -11.40
N ILE A 535 -20.68 16.51 -12.39
CA ILE A 535 -19.37 15.87 -12.28
C ILE A 535 -18.43 16.69 -11.39
N ALA A 536 -17.47 16.04 -10.72
CA ALA A 536 -16.60 16.76 -9.79
C ALA A 536 -15.71 17.80 -10.51
N ARG A 537 -15.63 19.01 -9.97
CA ARG A 537 -14.69 20.05 -10.46
C ARG A 537 -13.36 20.02 -9.70
N THR A 538 -13.42 19.72 -8.41
CA THR A 538 -12.28 19.62 -7.50
C THR A 538 -12.41 18.40 -6.61
N PHE A 539 -11.32 18.01 -5.97
CA PHE A 539 -11.29 16.90 -5.02
C PHE A 539 -10.94 17.37 -3.63
N THR A 540 -11.46 16.66 -2.64
CA THR A 540 -11.12 16.84 -1.23
C THR A 540 -10.35 15.62 -0.74
N ARG A 541 -9.86 15.66 0.50
CA ARG A 541 -9.26 14.48 1.13
C ARG A 541 -10.19 13.26 1.20
N PHE A 542 -11.51 13.45 1.12
CA PHE A 542 -12.52 12.39 1.19
C PHE A 542 -12.93 11.86 -0.18
N THR A 543 -12.68 12.62 -1.27
CA THR A 543 -13.10 12.24 -2.63
C THR A 543 -11.93 11.96 -3.56
N ARG A 544 -10.68 12.15 -3.11
CA ARG A 544 -9.46 11.99 -3.93
C ARG A 544 -9.01 10.55 -4.18
N SER A 545 -9.45 9.60 -3.36
CA SER A 545 -9.01 8.19 -3.43
C SER A 545 -10.15 7.24 -3.78
N ASP A 546 -11.36 7.57 -3.35
CA ASP A 546 -12.53 6.72 -3.48
C ASP A 546 -13.31 7.18 -4.70
N ALA A 547 -13.57 6.27 -5.63
CA ALA A 547 -14.41 6.51 -6.79
C ALA A 547 -15.46 5.41 -6.84
N PHE A 548 -16.68 5.78 -6.46
CA PHE A 548 -17.82 4.87 -6.36
C PHE A 548 -19.10 5.58 -6.80
N ILE A 549 -20.05 4.78 -7.28
CA ILE A 549 -21.42 5.24 -7.54
C ILE A 549 -22.05 5.63 -6.21
N ALA A 550 -22.69 6.80 -6.16
CA ALA A 550 -23.36 7.34 -4.98
C ALA A 550 -24.13 6.22 -4.23
N PRO A 551 -23.85 5.98 -2.94
CA PRO A 551 -24.53 4.91 -2.20
C PRO A 551 -26.03 5.19 -2.20
N GLY A 552 -26.82 4.13 -2.29
CA GLY A 552 -28.27 4.21 -2.25
C GLY A 552 -28.83 3.52 -1.02
N TYR A 553 -29.88 4.08 -0.42
CA TYR A 553 -30.58 3.47 0.71
C TYR A 553 -32.03 3.95 0.79
N GLY A 554 -32.91 3.10 1.27
CA GLY A 554 -34.32 3.40 1.44
C GLY A 554 -35.17 3.06 0.21
N GLU A 555 -36.49 3.16 0.38
CA GLU A 555 -37.44 2.60 -0.57
C GLU A 555 -37.52 3.36 -1.90
N HIS A 556 -37.33 4.69 -1.87
CA HIS A 556 -37.53 5.57 -3.03
C HIS A 556 -36.23 6.08 -3.68
N ASP A 557 -35.06 5.76 -3.14
CA ASP A 557 -33.79 6.39 -3.55
C ASP A 557 -33.40 6.09 -5.01
N LEU A 558 -33.52 4.85 -5.49
CA LEU A 558 -33.24 4.54 -6.90
C LEU A 558 -34.22 5.21 -7.85
N ALA A 559 -35.52 5.18 -7.54
CA ALA A 559 -36.56 5.78 -8.38
C ALA A 559 -36.45 7.31 -8.47
N GLN A 560 -35.96 7.96 -7.41
CA GLN A 560 -35.85 9.43 -7.33
C GLN A 560 -34.48 9.97 -7.77
N ASN A 561 -33.49 9.11 -8.06
CA ASN A 561 -32.17 9.53 -8.52
C ASN A 561 -31.90 9.11 -9.98
N PRO A 562 -32.44 9.86 -10.97
CA PRO A 562 -32.25 9.55 -12.38
C PRO A 562 -30.78 9.65 -12.81
N SER A 563 -29.98 10.49 -12.16
CA SER A 563 -28.55 10.62 -12.46
C SER A 563 -27.76 9.37 -12.08
N ARG A 564 -28.07 8.74 -10.94
CA ARG A 564 -27.47 7.44 -10.57
C ARG A 564 -27.83 6.37 -11.58
N LEU A 565 -29.12 6.27 -11.92
CA LEU A 565 -29.62 5.32 -12.93
C LEU A 565 -28.93 5.52 -14.29
N ARG A 566 -28.77 6.77 -14.73
CA ARG A 566 -28.05 7.13 -15.97
C ARG A 566 -26.60 6.63 -15.95
N ILE A 567 -25.90 6.80 -14.83
CA ILE A 567 -24.52 6.34 -14.66
C ILE A 567 -24.43 4.81 -14.63
N LEU A 568 -25.34 4.13 -13.92
CA LEU A 568 -25.42 2.66 -13.91
C LEU A 568 -25.58 2.10 -15.33
N ASP A 569 -26.48 2.70 -16.12
CA ASP A 569 -26.73 2.25 -17.49
C ASP A 569 -25.51 2.49 -18.39
N ALA A 570 -24.93 3.69 -18.35
CA ALA A 570 -23.78 4.06 -19.18
C ALA A 570 -22.50 3.27 -18.85
N LEU A 571 -22.36 2.85 -17.58
CA LEU A 571 -21.26 2.01 -17.13
C LEU A 571 -21.50 0.51 -17.41
N GLY A 572 -22.61 0.11 -18.03
CA GLY A 572 -22.86 -1.30 -18.28
C GLY A 572 -23.06 -2.11 -17.00
N VAL A 573 -23.63 -1.49 -15.95
CA VAL A 573 -23.98 -2.19 -14.70
C VAL A 573 -25.25 -2.98 -14.91
N ARG A 574 -25.06 -4.26 -15.25
CA ARG A 574 -26.14 -5.20 -15.55
C ARG A 574 -26.70 -5.83 -14.29
N PHE A 575 -25.86 -6.09 -13.29
CA PHE A 575 -26.29 -6.75 -12.06
C PHE A 575 -26.27 -5.78 -10.88
N VAL A 576 -27.42 -5.58 -10.25
CA VAL A 576 -27.54 -4.82 -9.00
C VAL A 576 -27.83 -5.79 -7.87
N ILE A 577 -27.00 -5.75 -6.83
CA ILE A 577 -27.06 -6.66 -5.71
C ILE A 577 -27.81 -5.98 -4.57
N ASP A 578 -28.76 -6.70 -4.01
CA ASP A 578 -29.54 -6.31 -2.85
C ASP A 578 -29.37 -7.33 -1.71
N ARG A 579 -29.68 -6.87 -0.51
CA ARG A 579 -29.59 -7.64 0.72
C ARG A 579 -30.87 -7.40 1.51
N ILE A 580 -31.43 -8.47 2.11
CA ILE A 580 -32.75 -8.45 2.77
C ILE A 580 -32.88 -7.36 3.84
N GLU A 581 -31.79 -6.96 4.48
CA GLU A 581 -31.68 -5.87 5.45
C GLU A 581 -32.07 -4.50 4.89
N ASN A 582 -32.03 -4.31 3.56
CA ASN A 582 -32.55 -3.09 2.93
C ASN A 582 -34.09 -3.02 2.94
N ALA A 583 -34.78 -4.14 3.21
CA ALA A 583 -36.24 -4.27 3.12
C ALA A 583 -36.80 -3.77 1.78
N ALA A 584 -36.07 -4.03 0.69
CA ALA A 584 -36.41 -3.52 -0.63
C ALA A 584 -37.75 -4.08 -1.13
N THR A 585 -38.55 -3.21 -1.75
CA THR A 585 -39.84 -3.56 -2.34
C THR A 585 -39.79 -3.37 -3.86
N ALA A 586 -40.92 -3.63 -4.54
CA ALA A 586 -41.09 -3.29 -5.95
C ALA A 586 -40.98 -1.77 -6.22
N ILE A 587 -41.03 -0.92 -5.19
CA ILE A 587 -40.77 0.52 -5.31
C ILE A 587 -39.26 0.79 -5.39
N THR A 588 -38.48 0.07 -4.58
CA THR A 588 -37.01 0.16 -4.60
C THR A 588 -36.42 -0.38 -5.90
N PHE A 589 -36.92 -1.56 -6.32
CA PHE A 589 -36.54 -2.22 -7.57
C PHE A 589 -37.78 -2.41 -8.46
N PRO A 590 -38.15 -1.39 -9.25
CA PRO A 590 -39.28 -1.48 -10.18
C PRO A 590 -39.15 -2.68 -11.15
N PRO A 591 -40.16 -3.57 -11.24
CA PRO A 591 -40.09 -4.78 -12.07
C PRO A 591 -39.94 -4.54 -13.58
N ASP A 592 -40.29 -3.34 -14.07
CA ASP A 592 -40.10 -2.93 -15.46
C ASP A 592 -38.63 -2.64 -15.81
N ARG A 593 -37.77 -2.54 -14.80
CA ARG A 593 -36.33 -2.30 -14.94
C ARG A 593 -35.46 -3.36 -14.29
N PHE A 594 -35.82 -3.84 -13.10
CA PHE A 594 -34.99 -4.74 -12.30
C PHE A 594 -35.67 -6.09 -12.16
N ALA A 595 -35.15 -7.08 -12.88
CA ALA A 595 -35.67 -8.45 -12.84
C ALA A 595 -34.80 -9.32 -11.91
N PRO A 596 -35.35 -9.99 -10.88
CA PRO A 596 -34.56 -10.87 -10.03
C PRO A 596 -34.10 -12.10 -10.82
N VAL A 597 -32.79 -12.35 -10.86
CA VAL A 597 -32.18 -13.47 -11.60
C VAL A 597 -31.52 -14.50 -10.70
N TRP A 598 -31.23 -14.14 -9.45
CA TRP A 598 -30.64 -15.04 -8.47
C TRP A 598 -31.00 -14.61 -7.05
N LYS A 599 -31.20 -15.60 -6.17
CA LYS A 599 -31.52 -15.38 -4.76
C LYS A 599 -30.97 -16.53 -3.94
N ASP A 600 -30.25 -16.21 -2.87
CA ASP A 600 -29.73 -17.20 -1.92
C ASP A 600 -29.40 -16.52 -0.59
N ASP A 601 -29.70 -17.17 0.53
CA ASP A 601 -29.39 -16.69 1.88
C ASP A 601 -29.68 -15.19 2.13
N GLY A 602 -30.82 -14.69 1.63
CA GLY A 602 -31.26 -13.29 1.73
C GLY A 602 -30.49 -12.29 0.86
N TRP A 603 -29.57 -12.73 0.00
CA TRP A 603 -29.05 -11.96 -1.12
C TRP A 603 -30.01 -12.07 -2.29
N THR A 604 -30.21 -10.97 -3.02
CA THR A 604 -30.93 -10.98 -4.30
C THR A 604 -30.08 -10.26 -5.34
N VAL A 605 -29.93 -10.84 -6.53
CA VAL A 605 -29.30 -10.16 -7.67
C VAL A 605 -30.38 -9.85 -8.69
N PHE A 606 -30.47 -8.57 -9.04
CA PHE A 606 -31.36 -8.05 -10.08
C PHE A 606 -30.58 -7.79 -11.36
N GLU A 607 -31.14 -8.19 -12.50
CA GLU A 607 -30.72 -7.74 -13.81
C GLU A 607 -31.39 -6.40 -14.14
N ASN A 608 -30.58 -5.38 -14.46
CA ASN A 608 -31.00 -4.09 -14.97
C ASN A 608 -31.26 -4.19 -16.48
N THR A 609 -32.52 -4.29 -16.88
CA THR A 609 -32.95 -4.49 -18.27
C THR A 609 -32.78 -3.25 -19.15
N LYS A 610 -32.48 -2.08 -18.56
CA LYS A 610 -32.27 -0.80 -19.25
C LYS A 610 -30.78 -0.46 -19.45
N VAL A 611 -29.88 -1.34 -19.04
CA VAL A 611 -28.44 -1.12 -19.13
C VAL A 611 -27.96 -0.93 -20.58
N ALA A 612 -27.01 -0.03 -20.81
CA ALA A 612 -26.38 0.10 -22.13
C ALA A 612 -25.37 -1.01 -22.38
N PRO A 613 -25.19 -1.46 -23.64
CA PRO A 613 -24.04 -2.28 -23.99
C PRO A 613 -22.74 -1.56 -23.64
N ARG A 614 -21.77 -2.29 -23.08
CA ARG A 614 -20.44 -1.72 -22.76
C ARG A 614 -19.67 -1.25 -23.99
N TYR A 615 -20.02 -1.77 -25.17
CA TYR A 615 -19.46 -1.37 -26.45
C TYR A 615 -20.53 -1.42 -27.52
N PHE A 616 -20.50 -0.47 -28.45
CA PHE A 616 -21.41 -0.41 -29.59
C PHE A 616 -20.87 0.49 -30.71
N LEU A 617 -21.36 0.27 -31.92
CA LEU A 617 -21.13 1.16 -33.07
C LEU A 617 -22.26 2.19 -33.13
N THR A 618 -21.95 3.46 -33.39
CA THR A 618 -22.95 4.52 -33.55
C THR A 618 -22.57 5.59 -34.56
N HIS A 619 -23.58 6.27 -35.09
CA HIS A 619 -23.44 7.51 -35.85
C HIS A 619 -23.82 8.75 -35.02
N ARG A 620 -24.42 8.58 -33.83
CA ARG A 620 -24.88 9.67 -32.98
C ARG A 620 -23.78 10.11 -32.03
N ALA A 621 -22.81 10.81 -32.55
CA ALA A 621 -21.76 11.45 -31.77
C ALA A 621 -22.03 12.96 -31.66
N VAL A 622 -22.04 13.48 -30.43
CA VAL A 622 -22.33 14.89 -30.15
C VAL A 622 -21.12 15.52 -29.46
N LEU A 623 -20.69 16.68 -29.95
CA LEU A 623 -19.55 17.38 -29.37
C LEU A 623 -19.95 18.15 -28.11
N TYR A 624 -19.05 18.18 -27.11
CA TYR A 624 -19.15 19.08 -25.96
C TYR A 624 -17.85 19.86 -25.75
N ARG A 625 -17.98 21.07 -25.20
CA ARG A 625 -16.87 22.03 -25.00
C ARG A 625 -16.54 22.25 -23.53
N THR A 626 -17.55 22.24 -22.68
CA THR A 626 -17.40 22.53 -21.25
C THR A 626 -17.98 21.40 -20.39
N PRO A 627 -17.52 21.28 -19.13
CA PRO A 627 -18.13 20.37 -18.16
C PRO A 627 -19.66 20.57 -18.02
N GLU A 628 -20.13 21.82 -18.01
CA GLU A 628 -21.55 22.17 -17.84
C GLU A 628 -22.38 21.75 -19.07
N GLU A 629 -21.80 21.88 -20.27
CA GLU A 629 -22.43 21.39 -21.50
C GLU A 629 -22.52 19.87 -21.50
N PHE A 630 -21.46 19.18 -21.08
CA PHE A 630 -21.48 17.72 -20.90
C PHE A 630 -22.60 17.31 -19.94
N GLU A 631 -22.70 17.94 -18.77
CA GLU A 631 -23.72 17.63 -17.77
C GLU A 631 -25.14 17.82 -18.31
N ARG A 632 -25.39 18.98 -18.94
CA ARG A 632 -26.68 19.30 -19.55
C ARG A 632 -27.08 18.27 -20.61
N LEU A 633 -26.13 17.81 -21.42
CA LEU A 633 -26.39 16.83 -22.48
C LEU A 633 -26.57 15.41 -21.91
N PHE A 634 -25.59 14.94 -21.14
CA PHE A 634 -25.50 13.55 -20.67
C PHE A 634 -26.61 13.18 -19.68
N PHE A 635 -26.94 14.10 -18.76
CA PHE A 635 -27.98 13.88 -17.76
C PHE A 635 -29.36 14.37 -18.20
N SER A 636 -29.52 14.82 -19.45
CA SER A 636 -30.85 15.14 -19.99
C SER A 636 -31.75 13.89 -19.99
N PRO A 637 -33.07 14.03 -19.79
CA PRO A 637 -34.00 12.90 -19.89
C PRO A 637 -33.93 12.17 -21.24
N ASP A 638 -33.72 12.91 -22.32
CA ASP A 638 -33.72 12.41 -23.71
C ASP A 638 -32.39 11.76 -24.14
N PHE A 639 -31.35 11.79 -23.30
CA PHE A 639 -30.07 11.17 -23.63
C PHE A 639 -30.21 9.65 -23.71
N ASN A 640 -29.90 9.06 -24.86
CA ASN A 640 -29.88 7.60 -25.03
C ASN A 640 -28.46 7.06 -24.87
N VAL A 641 -28.17 6.46 -23.72
CA VAL A 641 -26.85 5.89 -23.36
C VAL A 641 -26.43 4.69 -24.23
N SER A 642 -27.38 4.05 -24.93
CA SER A 642 -27.11 2.87 -25.77
C SER A 642 -26.80 3.21 -27.24
N ASP A 643 -26.92 4.49 -27.63
CA ASP A 643 -26.70 4.91 -29.02
C ASP A 643 -26.02 6.28 -29.14
N THR A 644 -26.16 7.19 -28.17
CA THR A 644 -25.54 8.53 -28.23
C THR A 644 -24.25 8.58 -27.43
N VAL A 645 -23.20 9.15 -28.03
CA VAL A 645 -21.87 9.31 -27.42
C VAL A 645 -21.46 10.77 -27.45
N LEU A 646 -21.02 11.30 -26.31
CA LEU A 646 -20.47 12.65 -26.22
C LEU A 646 -18.96 12.62 -26.47
N ILE A 647 -18.47 13.44 -27.40
CA ILE A 647 -17.04 13.52 -27.77
C ILE A 647 -16.51 14.91 -27.42
N SER A 648 -15.28 14.97 -26.88
CA SER A 648 -14.65 16.24 -26.54
C SER A 648 -14.28 17.04 -27.81
N ILE A 649 -14.51 18.35 -27.82
CA ILE A 649 -14.20 19.21 -28.97
C ILE A 649 -12.70 19.29 -29.34
N GLN A 650 -11.81 18.76 -28.50
CA GLN A 650 -10.40 18.59 -28.88
C GLN A 650 -10.24 17.63 -30.08
N ASP A 651 -11.25 16.81 -30.36
CA ASP A 651 -11.30 15.87 -31.46
C ASP A 651 -12.20 16.41 -32.60
N GLN A 652 -11.67 16.55 -33.81
CA GLN A 652 -12.50 16.83 -34.99
C GLN A 652 -13.28 15.57 -35.36
N LEU A 653 -14.61 15.68 -35.45
CA LEU A 653 -15.45 14.55 -35.81
C LEU A 653 -16.04 14.71 -37.22
N PRO A 654 -15.84 13.76 -38.14
CA PRO A 654 -16.52 13.75 -39.42
C PRO A 654 -18.03 13.50 -39.26
N LEU A 655 -18.81 13.87 -40.26
CA LEU A 655 -20.25 13.56 -40.31
C LEU A 655 -20.43 12.04 -40.38
N LEU A 656 -21.08 11.47 -39.38
CA LEU A 656 -21.40 10.04 -39.34
C LEU A 656 -22.81 9.80 -39.87
N GLN A 657 -22.98 8.74 -40.67
CA GLN A 657 -24.27 8.38 -41.27
C GLN A 657 -24.86 7.16 -40.58
N SER A 658 -26.18 7.06 -40.57
CA SER A 658 -26.85 5.87 -40.02
C SER A 658 -26.52 4.62 -40.85
N ASP A 659 -26.19 3.54 -40.16
CA ASP A 659 -26.09 2.21 -40.74
C ASP A 659 -26.89 1.21 -39.89
N PRO A 660 -28.06 0.75 -40.37
CA PRO A 660 -28.87 -0.25 -39.67
C PRO A 660 -28.28 -1.67 -39.77
N THR A 661 -27.29 -1.90 -40.65
CA THR A 661 -26.65 -3.20 -40.86
C THR A 661 -25.36 -3.38 -40.07
N LYS A 662 -24.96 -2.38 -39.26
CA LYS A 662 -23.75 -2.42 -38.44
C LYS A 662 -23.75 -3.60 -37.47
N GLN A 663 -22.63 -4.29 -37.39
CA GLN A 663 -22.40 -5.41 -36.47
C GLN A 663 -21.08 -5.24 -35.75
N ILE A 664 -21.05 -5.69 -34.50
CA ILE A 664 -19.85 -5.73 -33.67
C ILE A 664 -19.79 -7.04 -32.88
N LYS A 665 -18.61 -7.62 -32.82
CA LYS A 665 -18.33 -8.86 -32.08
C LYS A 665 -17.04 -8.68 -31.28
N LEU A 666 -17.10 -8.92 -29.97
CA LEU A 666 -15.92 -8.98 -29.12
C LEU A 666 -15.17 -10.29 -29.40
N LEU A 667 -13.93 -10.21 -29.86
CA LEU A 667 -13.08 -11.37 -30.11
C LEU A 667 -12.24 -11.72 -28.88
N ARG A 668 -11.71 -10.69 -28.20
CA ARG A 668 -10.80 -10.87 -27.07
C ARG A 668 -10.93 -9.73 -26.08
N TYR A 669 -10.93 -10.06 -24.79
CA TYR A 669 -10.85 -9.08 -23.71
C TYR A 669 -9.84 -9.55 -22.68
N THR A 670 -8.72 -8.83 -22.58
CA THR A 670 -7.67 -9.03 -21.57
C THR A 670 -7.34 -7.69 -20.93
N PRO A 671 -6.66 -7.65 -19.78
CA PRO A 671 -6.38 -6.39 -19.09
C PRO A 671 -5.75 -5.30 -19.96
N SER A 672 -4.78 -5.64 -20.82
CA SER A 672 -4.08 -4.65 -21.67
C SER A 672 -4.41 -4.72 -23.16
N GLN A 673 -5.38 -5.55 -23.56
CA GLN A 673 -5.82 -5.65 -24.96
C GLN A 673 -7.31 -6.00 -25.06
N VAL A 674 -8.04 -5.25 -25.88
CA VAL A 674 -9.43 -5.55 -26.26
C VAL A 674 -9.55 -5.54 -27.78
N THR A 675 -10.05 -6.63 -28.35
CA THR A 675 -10.14 -6.82 -29.81
C THR A 675 -11.59 -7.03 -30.24
N PHE A 676 -12.02 -6.28 -31.25
CA PHE A 676 -13.34 -6.38 -31.86
C PHE A 676 -13.23 -6.74 -33.34
N GLU A 677 -14.22 -7.46 -33.84
CA GLU A 677 -14.55 -7.52 -35.27
C GLU A 677 -15.77 -6.63 -35.51
N THR A 678 -15.70 -5.79 -36.53
CA THR A 678 -16.78 -4.87 -36.89
C THR A 678 -17.14 -5.07 -38.36
N THR A 679 -18.41 -4.88 -38.71
CA THR A 679 -18.86 -4.81 -40.10
C THR A 679 -19.85 -3.66 -40.24
N THR A 680 -19.57 -2.72 -41.12
CA THR A 680 -20.40 -1.52 -41.34
C THR A 680 -20.30 -1.05 -42.79
N LYS A 681 -21.37 -0.48 -43.34
CA LYS A 681 -21.42 0.13 -44.69
C LYS A 681 -21.07 1.60 -44.69
N GLN A 682 -21.08 2.24 -43.52
CA GLN A 682 -20.79 3.66 -43.34
C GLN A 682 -19.72 3.84 -42.28
N LEU A 683 -19.09 5.02 -42.25
CA LEU A 683 -18.22 5.42 -41.15
C LEU A 683 -19.04 5.43 -39.85
N GLN A 684 -18.60 4.67 -38.84
CA GLN A 684 -19.22 4.61 -37.52
C GLN A 684 -18.20 4.98 -36.43
N LEU A 685 -18.70 5.36 -35.26
CA LEU A 685 -17.91 5.47 -34.05
C LEU A 685 -18.08 4.19 -33.23
N LEU A 686 -16.98 3.49 -32.94
CA LEU A 686 -16.95 2.42 -31.95
C LEU A 686 -16.70 3.02 -30.58
N TYR A 687 -17.67 2.92 -29.68
CA TYR A 687 -17.56 3.30 -28.27
C TYR A 687 -17.26 2.10 -27.39
N LEU A 688 -16.45 2.30 -26.35
CA LEU A 688 -16.20 1.33 -25.28
C LEU A 688 -16.19 2.06 -23.93
N SER A 689 -17.05 1.62 -23.01
CA SER A 689 -17.22 2.15 -21.65
C SER A 689 -16.06 1.74 -20.71
N ASP A 690 -14.82 1.82 -21.18
CA ASP A 690 -13.60 1.64 -20.41
C ASP A 690 -12.84 2.94 -20.29
N ALA A 691 -12.26 3.18 -19.12
CA ALA A 691 -11.56 4.43 -18.85
C ALA A 691 -10.38 4.62 -19.81
N ASP A 692 -10.27 5.84 -20.34
CA ASP A 692 -9.14 6.32 -21.10
C ASP A 692 -8.23 7.17 -20.19
N ASP A 693 -7.00 6.71 -20.00
CA ASP A 693 -5.95 7.49 -19.35
C ASP A 693 -5.10 8.29 -20.35
N GLY A 694 -5.38 8.18 -21.66
CA GLY A 694 -4.63 8.77 -22.77
C GLY A 694 -3.44 7.94 -23.28
N ASN A 695 -3.21 6.72 -22.76
CA ASN A 695 -2.15 5.82 -23.22
C ASN A 695 -2.66 4.61 -24.03
N TRP A 696 -3.97 4.48 -24.18
CA TRP A 696 -4.57 3.50 -25.07
C TRP A 696 -4.32 3.87 -26.54
N ARG A 697 -4.02 2.86 -27.35
CA ARG A 697 -3.88 2.98 -28.80
C ARG A 697 -4.95 2.14 -29.45
N ALA A 698 -5.49 2.61 -30.57
CA ALA A 698 -6.36 1.82 -31.43
C ALA A 698 -5.61 1.47 -32.72
N GLU A 699 -5.79 0.25 -33.20
CA GLU A 699 -5.32 -0.20 -34.51
C GLU A 699 -6.51 -0.77 -35.27
N ILE A 700 -6.66 -0.41 -36.55
CA ILE A 700 -7.67 -0.92 -37.48
C ILE A 700 -6.92 -1.71 -38.54
N ASP A 701 -7.12 -3.02 -38.56
CA ASP A 701 -6.36 -3.96 -39.41
C ASP A 701 -4.83 -3.77 -39.30
N GLY A 702 -4.34 -3.51 -38.08
CA GLY A 702 -2.93 -3.27 -37.78
C GLY A 702 -2.43 -1.85 -38.10
N ILE A 703 -3.31 -0.94 -38.55
CA ILE A 703 -2.97 0.45 -38.83
C ILE A 703 -3.41 1.33 -37.68
N SER A 704 -2.47 2.07 -37.09
CA SER A 704 -2.74 3.00 -35.97
C SER A 704 -3.84 4.00 -36.31
N SER A 705 -4.82 4.14 -35.41
CA SER A 705 -5.94 5.07 -35.49
C SER A 705 -6.06 5.90 -34.20
N PRO A 706 -6.47 7.18 -34.27
CA PRO A 706 -6.62 8.01 -33.09
C PRO A 706 -7.71 7.49 -32.14
N VAL A 707 -7.39 7.38 -30.86
CA VAL A 707 -8.39 7.15 -29.80
C VAL A 707 -9.01 8.49 -29.43
N LEU A 708 -10.34 8.55 -29.46
CA LEU A 708 -11.12 9.73 -29.09
C LEU A 708 -11.63 9.60 -27.66
N ARG A 709 -11.70 10.72 -26.94
CA ARG A 709 -12.27 10.74 -25.60
C ARG A 709 -13.79 10.82 -25.66
N ALA A 710 -14.44 9.79 -25.13
CA ALA A 710 -15.88 9.61 -25.17
C ALA A 710 -16.51 9.64 -23.77
N ASN A 711 -17.71 10.19 -23.67
CA ASN A 711 -18.51 10.26 -22.45
C ASN A 711 -17.67 10.66 -21.22
N TRP A 712 -16.93 11.77 -21.34
CA TRP A 712 -16.02 12.34 -20.34
C TRP A 712 -14.72 11.57 -20.08
N SER A 713 -14.79 10.26 -19.80
CA SER A 713 -13.63 9.48 -19.31
C SER A 713 -13.34 8.20 -20.09
N PHE A 714 -14.11 7.87 -21.13
CA PHE A 714 -14.02 6.60 -21.84
C PHE A 714 -13.38 6.76 -23.22
N ARG A 715 -13.20 5.64 -23.94
CA ARG A 715 -12.54 5.60 -25.25
C ARG A 715 -13.49 5.29 -26.39
N ALA A 716 -13.21 5.87 -27.55
CA ALA A 716 -13.84 5.54 -28.82
C ALA A 716 -12.84 5.60 -29.98
N VAL A 717 -13.19 5.01 -31.12
CA VAL A 717 -12.41 5.10 -32.38
C VAL A 717 -13.35 5.17 -33.58
N LEU A 718 -12.97 5.91 -34.62
CA LEU A 718 -13.70 5.95 -35.89
C LEU A 718 -13.39 4.70 -36.71
N VAL A 719 -14.44 3.97 -37.10
CA VAL A 719 -14.36 2.72 -37.85
C VAL A 719 -14.87 2.95 -39.27
N PRO A 720 -14.03 2.78 -40.31
CA PRO A 720 -14.43 2.97 -41.70
C PRO A 720 -15.44 1.91 -42.17
N ALA A 721 -16.04 2.16 -43.34
CA ALA A 721 -16.91 1.19 -44.00
C ALA A 721 -16.11 -0.05 -44.44
N GLY A 722 -16.61 -1.23 -44.12
CA GLY A 722 -15.99 -2.52 -44.39
C GLY A 722 -16.13 -3.47 -43.20
N THR A 723 -15.45 -4.61 -43.30
CA THR A 723 -15.23 -5.53 -42.19
C THR A 723 -13.80 -5.31 -41.68
N HIS A 724 -13.67 -4.95 -40.42
CA HIS A 724 -12.39 -4.55 -39.82
C HIS A 724 -12.18 -5.21 -38.47
N THR A 725 -10.92 -5.54 -38.19
CA THR A 725 -10.46 -5.91 -36.84
C THR A 725 -9.95 -4.67 -36.13
N ILE A 726 -10.47 -4.40 -34.94
CA ILE A 726 -10.14 -3.23 -34.12
C ILE A 726 -9.45 -3.70 -32.84
N ASP A 727 -8.21 -3.29 -32.63
CA ASP A 727 -7.42 -3.60 -31.45
C ASP A 727 -7.23 -2.35 -30.59
N PHE A 728 -7.72 -2.37 -29.35
CA PHE A 728 -7.33 -1.43 -28.32
C PHE A 728 -6.17 -2.03 -27.51
N LEU A 729 -5.02 -1.36 -27.50
CA LEU A 729 -3.80 -1.81 -26.83
C LEU A 729 -3.33 -0.79 -25.81
N TYR A 730 -3.04 -1.25 -24.59
CA TYR A 730 -2.52 -0.40 -23.54
C TYR A 730 -1.00 -0.55 -23.40
N LEU A 731 -0.26 0.43 -23.92
CA LEU A 731 1.20 0.47 -23.83
C LEU A 731 1.71 1.92 -23.70
N PRO A 732 1.79 2.43 -22.45
CA PRO A 732 2.23 3.79 -22.18
C PRO A 732 3.63 4.08 -22.71
N LYS A 733 3.82 5.25 -23.31
CA LYS A 733 5.16 5.67 -23.80
C LYS A 733 6.16 5.85 -22.65
N SER A 734 5.69 6.34 -21.50
CA SER A 734 6.52 6.47 -20.29
C SER A 734 7.12 5.14 -19.88
N PHE A 735 6.36 4.06 -19.91
CA PHE A 735 6.82 2.71 -19.61
C PHE A 735 7.91 2.25 -20.58
N LEU A 736 7.73 2.48 -21.89
CA LEU A 736 8.75 2.12 -22.88
C LEU A 736 10.08 2.86 -22.67
N TRP A 737 10.03 4.17 -22.43
CA TRP A 737 11.22 4.96 -22.09
C TRP A 737 11.87 4.49 -20.80
N ALA A 738 11.05 4.15 -19.81
CA ALA A 738 11.49 3.69 -18.52
C ALA A 738 12.22 2.33 -18.60
N VAL A 739 11.70 1.40 -19.40
CA VAL A 739 12.37 0.12 -19.72
C VAL A 739 13.74 0.37 -20.36
N ALA A 740 13.83 1.28 -21.33
CA ALA A 740 15.10 1.61 -21.98
C ALA A 740 16.13 2.19 -20.99
N ILE A 741 15.71 3.14 -20.14
CA ILE A 741 16.58 3.74 -19.10
C ILE A 741 17.07 2.67 -18.12
N SER A 742 16.18 1.82 -17.63
CA SER A 742 16.54 0.75 -16.69
C SER A 742 17.47 -0.29 -17.33
N GLY A 743 17.24 -0.66 -18.60
CA GLY A 743 18.10 -1.56 -19.36
C GLY A 743 19.51 -1.00 -19.56
N ILE A 744 19.62 0.26 -20.02
CA ILE A 744 20.92 0.94 -20.17
C ILE A 744 21.66 1.02 -18.83
N THR A 745 20.94 1.38 -17.76
CA THR A 745 21.51 1.46 -16.41
C THR A 745 22.04 0.11 -15.94
N LEU A 746 21.31 -0.98 -16.20
CA LEU A 746 21.74 -2.33 -15.85
C LEU A 746 23.05 -2.70 -16.58
N VAL A 747 23.13 -2.43 -17.88
CA VAL A 747 24.34 -2.69 -18.67
C VAL A 747 25.54 -1.92 -18.11
N ILE A 748 25.37 -0.61 -17.82
CA ILE A 748 26.43 0.22 -17.23
C ILE A 748 26.92 -0.36 -15.90
N LEU A 749 26.00 -0.77 -15.02
CA LEU A 749 26.34 -1.34 -13.71
C LEU A 749 27.08 -2.68 -13.83
N LEU A 750 26.65 -3.55 -14.75
CA LEU A 750 27.31 -4.84 -14.99
C LEU A 750 28.73 -4.67 -15.56
N VAL A 751 28.92 -3.75 -16.50
CA VAL A 751 30.25 -3.43 -17.06
C VAL A 751 31.17 -2.88 -15.96
N ALA A 752 30.66 -1.96 -15.13
CA ALA A 752 31.43 -1.40 -14.01
C ALA A 752 31.81 -2.47 -12.96
N ALA A 753 30.90 -3.40 -12.66
CA ALA A 753 31.16 -4.53 -11.76
C ALA A 753 32.19 -5.53 -12.35
N GLY A 754 32.11 -5.82 -13.65
CA GLY A 754 33.08 -6.65 -14.35
C GLY A 754 34.48 -6.03 -14.35
N ALA A 755 34.60 -4.74 -14.68
CA ALA A 755 35.88 -4.04 -14.71
C ALA A 755 36.57 -3.99 -13.33
N THR A 756 35.81 -3.78 -12.25
CA THR A 756 36.35 -3.81 -10.88
C THR A 756 36.81 -5.20 -10.45
N THR A 757 36.09 -6.24 -10.86
CA THR A 757 36.48 -7.64 -10.60
C THR A 757 37.77 -8.00 -11.33
N ILE A 758 37.91 -7.64 -12.61
CA ILE A 758 39.14 -7.87 -13.40
C ILE A 758 40.34 -7.17 -12.76
N ARG A 759 40.19 -5.89 -12.37
CA ARG A 759 41.26 -5.14 -11.67
C ARG A 759 41.69 -5.81 -10.36
N THR A 760 40.73 -6.32 -9.59
CA THR A 760 41.01 -7.00 -8.31
C THR A 760 41.77 -8.31 -8.54
N ILE A 761 41.38 -9.09 -9.56
CA ILE A 761 42.06 -10.33 -9.94
C ILE A 761 43.49 -10.02 -10.41
N GLN A 762 43.68 -8.99 -11.23
CA GLN A 762 44.99 -8.55 -11.70
C GLN A 762 45.90 -8.13 -10.54
N GLN A 763 45.40 -7.30 -9.60
CA GLN A 763 46.17 -6.89 -8.41
C GLN A 763 46.55 -8.08 -7.53
N THR A 764 45.64 -9.05 -7.35
CA THR A 764 45.91 -10.26 -6.56
C THR A 764 46.94 -11.17 -7.24
N ARG A 765 46.91 -11.27 -8.58
CA ARG A 765 47.91 -12.00 -9.36
C ARG A 765 49.28 -11.31 -9.30
N SER A 766 49.35 -9.99 -9.43
CA SER A 766 50.60 -9.23 -9.30
C SER A 766 51.20 -9.34 -7.90
N GLN A 767 50.39 -9.31 -6.84
CA GLN A 767 50.88 -9.54 -5.46
C GLN A 767 51.40 -10.95 -5.23
N LYS A 768 50.80 -11.97 -5.87
CA LYS A 768 51.30 -13.36 -5.84
C LYS A 768 52.55 -13.60 -6.70
N PHE A 769 52.86 -12.70 -7.63
CA PHE A 769 54.06 -12.76 -8.47
C PHE A 769 55.25 -12.02 -7.83
N LEU A 770 54.98 -11.13 -6.87
CA LEU A 770 55.95 -10.36 -6.10
C LEU A 770 56.27 -10.99 -4.71
N GLN A 771 55.54 -12.05 -4.35
CA GLN A 771 55.84 -12.95 -3.22
C GLN A 771 56.44 -14.23 -3.78
#